data_AF-A0A9E5ATD9-F1
#
_entry.id   AF-A0A9E5ATD9-F1
#
_cell.length_a   1.000
_cell.length_b   1.000
_cell.length_c   1.000
_cell.angle_alpha   90.00
_cell.angle_beta   90.00
_cell.angle_gamma   90.00
#
_symmetry.space_group_name_H-M   'P 1'
#
loop_
_entity.id
_entity.type
_entity.pdbx_description
1 polymer ?
#
loop_
_entity_poly.entity_id
_entity_poly.type
_entity_poly.pdbx_seq_one_letter_code
_entity_poly.pdbx_strand_id
1 'polypeptide(L)'
;MNLKTFLRYSIIGGLFLIPFVPLIRTDALFFPFITGKNFSFRIIIEIISALWVVLFFASKKYRPKFSWIGVAMTLFVIIVGIADIFSENPYKSFWSNFERMEGWITMIHLLAYFFVASTVLDSEKLWNRLFNASLISSAIICFYGFFQLVGKIVINQGGVRLDATLGNAAYLAGYMLIHVFITFIMMWRHRKSGWAISIYSALLICQLIIIYYTATRGAILGLVGGVICALTLYVFLDFFHFKSENKKLRRVLATLLVCIVIVGGIFWKYRHTPFIANNPVLSRIASISSDTAAPRVMLWSMAYRGFTESPKTIFIGWGQESFNYVFNKYYNPKMWNQEQWFDRAHNVFFDWLISAGALGLLGYLSLFFLLFWYIWRINKLSLLEKSLFSGLLVGYFFHNFFVFDNITSYIMFGTLLAYIHFASAVRPIKFFENAEEASSETSMRLVLPIMLVILIFVLYVFNIRPLSANINLLSALHNVQLGRLDPALVEFKKVFAYRTMATSEALEQISSMAVSFGGNKTIPEKVKLNYFILTKKEFSVFADNHHKDARYQFLYGNFLGRFGLNSEAAPYLKRARDDSPQKQTILFELGSNYYSLGDLQNTYEIFKYAYELEPANDIARNFFYNASGIVFGDVVKKEPNNVDAHLSLATAYVQLGQKSLALSEISIVLRLDPSYKRKVQPLLDIIDK
;
A
#
# COMPACT_ATOMS: atom_id res chain seq x y z
N MET A 1 -12.11 33.11 29.39
CA MET A 1 -12.24 31.64 29.37
C MET A 1 -11.01 31.04 30.06
N ASN A 2 -11.16 30.08 30.97
CA ASN A 2 -10.01 29.43 31.64
C ASN A 2 -9.14 28.71 30.59
N LEU A 3 -7.81 28.88 30.64
CA LEU A 3 -6.85 28.26 29.71
C LEU A 3 -7.05 26.74 29.58
N LYS A 4 -7.25 26.02 30.70
CA LYS A 4 -7.50 24.57 30.69
C LYS A 4 -8.74 24.22 29.86
N THR A 5 -9.79 25.02 29.99
CA THR A 5 -11.05 24.85 29.26
C THR A 5 -10.85 25.13 27.77
N PHE A 6 -10.11 26.19 27.42
CA PHE A 6 -9.75 26.50 26.03
C PHE A 6 -8.98 25.35 25.38
N LEU A 7 -7.87 24.92 25.99
CA LEU A 7 -7.04 23.82 25.47
C LEU A 7 -7.88 22.55 25.25
N ARG A 8 -8.68 22.15 26.25
CA ARG A 8 -9.52 20.95 26.16
C ARG A 8 -10.49 21.03 24.97
N TYR A 9 -11.22 22.12 24.81
CA TYR A 9 -12.21 22.23 23.73
C TYR A 9 -11.56 22.38 22.35
N SER A 10 -10.41 23.05 22.24
CA SER A 10 -9.63 23.11 21.00
C SER A 10 -9.15 21.71 20.57
N ILE A 11 -8.64 20.91 21.52
CA ILE A 11 -8.23 19.52 21.26
C ILE A 11 -9.43 18.67 20.84
N ILE A 12 -10.56 18.77 21.56
CA ILE A 12 -11.80 18.07 21.18
C ILE A 12 -12.23 18.48 19.76
N GLY A 13 -12.18 19.77 19.42
CA GLY A 13 -12.47 20.25 18.07
C GLY A 13 -11.61 19.56 17.02
N GLY A 14 -10.29 19.52 17.21
CA GLY A 14 -9.38 18.83 16.30
C GLY A 14 -9.61 17.32 16.21
N LEU A 15 -9.88 16.64 17.34
CA LEU A 15 -10.25 15.22 17.34
C LEU A 15 -11.54 14.96 16.54
N PHE A 16 -12.48 15.89 16.53
CA PHE A 16 -13.73 15.78 15.75
C PHE A 16 -13.56 16.09 14.27
N LEU A 17 -12.42 16.63 13.83
CA LEU A 17 -12.06 16.74 12.41
C LEU A 17 -11.51 15.42 11.84
N ILE A 18 -10.88 14.59 12.67
CA ILE A 18 -10.24 13.33 12.25
C ILE A 18 -11.19 12.39 11.49
N PRO A 19 -12.45 12.16 11.91
CA PRO A 19 -13.36 11.28 11.17
C PRO A 19 -13.68 11.75 9.74
N PHE A 20 -13.45 13.03 9.42
CA PHE A 20 -13.69 13.61 8.10
C PHE A 20 -12.45 13.60 7.19
N VAL A 21 -11.27 13.22 7.71
CA VAL A 21 -10.05 13.05 6.90
C VAL A 21 -10.27 12.12 5.69
N PRO A 22 -10.99 10.99 5.78
CA PRO A 22 -11.28 10.12 4.63
C PRO A 22 -12.07 10.78 3.49
N LEU A 23 -12.73 11.92 3.73
CA LEU A 23 -13.41 12.71 2.69
C LEU A 23 -12.44 13.53 1.84
N ILE A 24 -11.23 13.80 2.35
CA ILE A 24 -10.29 14.69 1.71
C ILE A 24 -9.75 14.03 0.44
N ARG A 25 -10.20 14.54 -0.70
CA ARG A 25 -9.62 14.32 -2.01
C ARG A 25 -9.26 15.70 -2.56
N THR A 26 -8.02 15.87 -3.01
CA THR A 26 -7.57 17.14 -3.56
C THR A 26 -6.82 16.94 -4.86
N ASP A 27 -7.37 17.47 -5.95
CA ASP A 27 -6.72 17.44 -7.27
C ASP A 27 -5.59 18.49 -7.36
N ALA A 28 -5.33 19.23 -6.27
CA ALA A 28 -4.20 20.16 -6.14
C ALA A 28 -2.89 19.51 -5.66
N LEU A 29 -2.89 18.19 -5.42
CA LEU A 29 -1.71 17.43 -5.01
C LEU A 29 -1.47 16.22 -5.92
N PHE A 30 -0.21 15.77 -5.98
CA PHE A 30 0.27 14.76 -6.93
C PHE A 30 -0.45 13.41 -6.82
N PHE A 31 -0.80 12.97 -5.60
CA PHE A 31 -1.67 11.81 -5.38
C PHE A 31 -2.97 12.25 -4.69
N PRO A 32 -4.04 12.52 -5.46
CA PRO A 32 -5.26 13.17 -4.94
C PRO A 32 -5.97 12.43 -3.82
N PHE A 33 -5.85 11.10 -3.81
CA PHE A 33 -6.53 10.23 -2.85
C PHE A 33 -5.72 9.97 -1.58
N ILE A 34 -4.44 10.30 -1.53
CA ILE A 34 -3.52 9.89 -0.45
C ILE A 34 -2.93 11.08 0.29
N THR A 35 -2.26 11.96 -0.44
CA THR A 35 -1.42 13.03 0.14
C THR A 35 -2.21 14.00 1.00
N GLY A 36 -3.35 14.48 0.50
CA GLY A 36 -4.22 15.41 1.23
C GLY A 36 -4.70 14.84 2.56
N LYS A 37 -5.04 13.53 2.61
CA LYS A 37 -5.48 12.86 3.84
C LYS A 37 -4.35 12.78 4.86
N ASN A 38 -3.18 12.35 4.42
CA ASN A 38 -2.02 12.16 5.30
C ASN A 38 -1.51 13.50 5.87
N PHE A 39 -1.34 14.52 5.03
CA PHE A 39 -0.94 15.85 5.53
C PHE A 39 -1.98 16.44 6.48
N SER A 40 -3.27 16.34 6.15
CA SER A 40 -4.33 16.85 7.03
C SER A 40 -4.34 16.13 8.37
N PHE A 41 -4.23 14.79 8.36
CA PHE A 41 -4.11 14.01 9.59
C PHE A 41 -2.90 14.45 10.42
N ARG A 42 -1.69 14.47 9.82
CA ARG A 42 -0.46 14.87 10.52
C ARG A 42 -0.56 16.26 11.12
N ILE A 43 -0.98 17.26 10.33
CA ILE A 43 -1.14 18.65 10.80
C ILE A 43 -2.14 18.74 11.97
N ILE A 44 -3.32 18.11 11.85
CA ILE A 44 -4.31 18.12 12.93
C ILE A 44 -3.72 17.48 14.19
N ILE A 45 -3.07 16.32 14.06
CA ILE A 45 -2.47 15.60 15.18
C ILE A 45 -1.33 16.39 15.81
N GLU A 46 -0.45 17.01 15.05
CA GLU A 46 0.65 17.85 15.58
C GLU A 46 0.10 19.02 16.40
N ILE A 47 -0.90 19.73 15.86
CA ILE A 47 -1.54 20.85 16.55
C ILE A 47 -2.20 20.38 17.86
N ILE A 48 -3.06 19.36 17.83
CA ILE A 48 -3.73 18.91 19.04
C ILE A 48 -2.77 18.26 20.04
N SER A 49 -1.68 17.65 19.57
CA SER A 49 -0.66 17.06 20.45
C SER A 49 0.15 18.16 21.15
N ALA A 50 0.51 19.24 20.45
CA ALA A 50 1.16 20.39 21.07
C ALA A 50 0.26 21.01 22.15
N LEU A 51 -1.03 21.21 21.86
CA LEU A 51 -2.02 21.68 22.84
C LEU A 51 -2.19 20.70 24.01
N TRP A 52 -2.17 19.39 23.72
CA TRP A 52 -2.27 18.34 24.72
C TRP A 52 -1.05 18.28 25.63
N VAL A 53 0.16 18.52 25.14
CA VAL A 53 1.36 18.61 25.97
C VAL A 53 1.26 19.79 26.95
N VAL A 54 0.74 20.94 26.51
CA VAL A 54 0.46 22.06 27.42
C VAL A 54 -0.58 21.63 28.48
N LEU A 55 -1.64 20.95 28.06
CA LEU A 55 -2.69 20.47 28.96
C LEU A 55 -2.19 19.38 29.94
N PHE A 56 -1.24 18.56 29.51
CA PHE A 56 -0.55 17.53 30.30
C PHE A 56 0.20 18.15 31.48
N PHE A 57 0.90 19.27 31.26
CA PHE A 57 1.58 20.00 32.34
C PHE A 57 0.60 20.80 33.20
N ALA A 58 -0.46 21.34 32.59
CA ALA A 58 -1.46 22.15 33.29
C ALA A 58 -2.42 21.32 34.17
N SER A 59 -2.68 20.04 33.86
CA SER A 59 -3.57 19.22 34.69
C SER A 59 -3.26 17.72 34.66
N LYS A 60 -3.14 17.12 35.85
CA LYS A 60 -2.94 15.66 36.06
C LYS A 60 -4.04 14.83 35.42
N LYS A 61 -5.25 15.37 35.29
CA LYS A 61 -6.43 14.68 34.73
C LYS A 61 -6.20 14.18 33.29
N TYR A 62 -5.43 14.91 32.49
CA TYR A 62 -5.25 14.64 31.05
C TYR A 62 -3.93 13.92 30.73
N ARG A 63 -3.20 13.46 31.76
CA ARG A 63 -1.97 12.69 31.57
C ARG A 63 -2.29 11.26 31.11
N PRO A 64 -1.40 10.59 30.32
CA PRO A 64 -1.55 9.20 29.94
C PRO A 64 -1.77 8.31 31.16
N LYS A 65 -2.63 7.31 30.97
CA LYS A 65 -2.91 6.30 31.98
C LYS A 65 -2.36 4.96 31.53
N PHE A 66 -2.05 4.11 32.50
CA PHE A 66 -1.49 2.79 32.24
C PHE A 66 -2.59 1.84 31.75
N SER A 67 -2.31 1.19 30.62
CA SER A 67 -2.96 -0.03 30.18
C SER A 67 -1.98 -0.84 29.33
N TRP A 68 -2.18 -2.15 29.26
CA TRP A 68 -1.35 -2.99 28.39
C TRP A 68 -1.51 -2.64 26.92
N ILE A 69 -2.66 -2.10 26.49
CA ILE A 69 -2.83 -1.57 25.12
C ILE A 69 -1.89 -0.39 24.89
N GLY A 70 -1.80 0.55 25.84
CA GLY A 70 -0.92 1.71 25.70
C GLY A 70 0.56 1.32 25.65
N VAL A 71 0.95 0.33 26.47
CA VAL A 71 2.30 -0.26 26.44
C VAL A 71 2.57 -0.93 25.10
N ALA A 72 1.67 -1.81 24.64
CA ALA A 72 1.83 -2.52 23.38
C ALA A 72 1.91 -1.57 22.18
N MET A 73 1.07 -0.53 22.13
CA MET A 73 1.11 0.48 21.07
C MET A 73 2.43 1.26 21.08
N THR A 74 2.92 1.65 22.25
CA THR A 74 4.20 2.36 22.39
C THR A 74 5.37 1.47 21.97
N LEU A 75 5.41 0.23 22.48
CA LEU A 75 6.45 -0.74 22.13
C LEU A 75 6.44 -1.07 20.64
N PHE A 76 5.26 -1.23 20.04
CA PHE A 76 5.12 -1.47 18.61
C PHE A 76 5.76 -0.35 17.79
N VAL A 77 5.46 0.91 18.08
CA VAL A 77 6.04 2.07 17.36
C VAL A 77 7.56 2.17 17.57
N ILE A 78 8.07 1.82 18.77
CA ILE A 78 9.51 1.75 19.04
C ILE A 78 10.17 0.63 18.23
N ILE A 79 9.59 -0.57 18.21
CA ILE A 79 10.12 -1.72 17.44
C ILE A 79 10.19 -1.36 15.96
N VAL A 80 9.14 -0.76 15.41
CA VAL A 80 9.13 -0.30 14.02
C VAL A 80 10.20 0.77 13.79
N GLY A 81 10.36 1.73 14.71
CA GLY A 81 11.41 2.74 14.60
C GLY A 81 12.83 2.15 14.61
N ILE A 82 13.06 1.12 15.43
CA ILE A 82 14.33 0.39 15.44
C ILE A 82 14.54 -0.32 14.10
N ALA A 83 13.52 -1.00 13.58
CA ALA A 83 13.59 -1.66 12.27
C ALA A 83 13.93 -0.67 11.15
N ASP A 84 13.31 0.52 11.17
CA ASP A 84 13.49 1.57 10.16
C ASP A 84 14.88 2.22 10.21
N ILE A 85 15.48 2.37 11.40
CA ILE A 85 16.87 2.84 11.55
C ILE A 85 17.85 1.87 10.89
N PHE A 86 17.59 0.57 10.98
CA PHE A 86 18.45 -0.48 10.42
C PHE A 86 17.99 -0.96 9.03
N SER A 87 17.09 -0.25 8.35
CA SER A 87 16.59 -0.63 7.03
C SER A 87 17.63 -0.43 5.93
N GLU A 88 17.39 -1.00 4.74
CA GLU A 88 18.24 -0.73 3.57
C GLU A 88 18.14 0.75 3.10
N ASN A 89 17.03 1.43 3.43
CA ASN A 89 16.85 2.85 3.16
C ASN A 89 16.12 3.55 4.32
N PRO A 90 16.85 3.98 5.36
CA PRO A 90 16.25 4.60 6.54
C PRO A 90 15.46 5.87 6.24
N TYR A 91 15.89 6.64 5.22
CA TYR A 91 15.17 7.83 4.79
C TYR A 91 13.77 7.49 4.27
N LYS A 92 13.68 6.50 3.38
CA LYS A 92 12.40 6.04 2.83
C LYS A 92 11.56 5.34 3.89
N SER A 93 12.12 4.54 4.79
CA SER A 93 11.35 3.94 5.90
C SER A 93 10.76 5.00 6.84
N PHE A 94 11.50 6.07 7.10
CA PHE A 94 11.03 7.17 7.94
C PHE A 94 9.93 8.02 7.27
N TRP A 95 10.12 8.42 6.00
CA TRP A 95 9.20 9.33 5.29
C TRP A 95 8.10 8.64 4.48
N SER A 96 8.38 7.45 3.96
CA SER A 96 7.69 6.79 2.84
C SER A 96 7.76 7.62 1.56
N ASN A 97 6.83 7.41 0.64
CA ASN A 97 6.65 8.14 -0.62
C ASN A 97 5.26 8.80 -0.63
N PHE A 98 4.92 9.59 -1.64
CA PHE A 98 3.61 10.23 -1.72
C PHE A 98 2.46 9.28 -2.09
N GLU A 99 2.77 8.13 -2.70
CA GLU A 99 1.77 7.12 -3.05
C GLU A 99 1.18 6.44 -1.80
N ARG A 100 1.96 6.30 -0.72
CA ARG A 100 1.55 5.62 0.52
C ARG A 100 1.53 6.56 1.72
N MET A 101 2.62 7.30 1.94
CA MET A 101 2.87 8.12 3.13
C MET A 101 2.75 7.34 4.45
N GLU A 102 3.16 6.08 4.45
CA GLU A 102 2.95 5.12 5.56
C GLU A 102 4.21 4.88 6.43
N GLY A 103 5.25 5.71 6.28
CA GLY A 103 6.51 5.59 7.01
C GLY A 103 6.38 5.84 8.52
N TRP A 104 7.49 5.74 9.25
CA TRP A 104 7.51 5.86 10.71
C TRP A 104 6.84 7.13 11.25
N ILE A 105 6.93 8.23 10.50
CA ILE A 105 6.22 9.48 10.83
C ILE A 105 4.73 9.21 11.03
N THR A 106 4.09 8.44 10.17
CA THR A 106 2.67 8.11 10.34
C THR A 106 2.42 7.28 11.61
N MET A 107 3.34 6.37 11.96
CA MET A 107 3.24 5.57 13.18
C MET A 107 3.31 6.42 14.47
N ILE A 108 4.21 7.40 14.54
CA ILE A 108 4.29 8.28 15.71
C ILE A 108 3.06 9.21 15.82
N HIS A 109 2.49 9.65 14.70
CA HIS A 109 1.25 10.41 14.71
C HIS A 109 0.04 9.56 15.16
N LEU A 110 0.00 8.27 14.80
CA LEU A 110 -1.02 7.35 15.29
C LEU A 110 -0.89 7.10 16.80
N LEU A 111 0.34 7.01 17.32
CA LEU A 111 0.58 6.94 18.77
C LEU A 111 0.11 8.21 19.49
N ALA A 112 0.44 9.37 18.94
CA ALA A 112 0.00 10.66 19.47
C ALA A 112 -1.53 10.76 19.45
N TYR A 113 -2.18 10.41 18.33
CA TYR A 113 -3.63 10.35 18.22
C TYR A 113 -4.26 9.45 19.30
N PHE A 114 -3.70 8.25 19.50
CA PHE A 114 -4.16 7.31 20.53
C PHE A 114 -4.15 7.93 21.93
N PHE A 115 -3.04 8.55 22.35
CA PHE A 115 -2.93 9.14 23.68
C PHE A 115 -3.78 10.41 23.84
N VAL A 116 -3.82 11.28 22.83
CA VAL A 116 -4.63 12.51 22.87
C VAL A 116 -6.12 12.15 22.96
N ALA A 117 -6.59 11.25 22.11
CA ALA A 117 -7.99 10.83 22.09
C ALA A 117 -8.40 10.15 23.42
N SER A 118 -7.59 9.19 23.90
CA SER A 118 -7.93 8.41 25.09
C SER A 118 -7.88 9.20 26.41
N THR A 119 -7.10 10.29 26.47
CA THR A 119 -6.99 11.12 27.68
C THR A 119 -7.94 12.30 27.70
N VAL A 120 -8.26 12.89 26.53
CA VAL A 120 -9.10 14.10 26.44
C VAL A 120 -10.59 13.78 26.29
N LEU A 121 -10.94 12.68 25.60
CA LEU A 121 -12.32 12.19 25.51
C LEU A 121 -12.68 11.43 26.80
N ASP A 122 -12.89 12.19 27.86
CA ASP A 122 -13.02 11.71 29.25
C ASP A 122 -14.42 11.18 29.61
N SER A 123 -15.31 10.97 28.64
CA SER A 123 -16.66 10.46 28.90
C SER A 123 -17.23 9.65 27.72
N GLU A 124 -18.07 8.64 28.03
CA GLU A 124 -18.81 7.86 27.03
C GLU A 124 -19.66 8.74 26.11
N LYS A 125 -20.17 9.89 26.61
CA LYS A 125 -20.93 10.84 25.81
C LYS A 125 -20.09 11.45 24.69
N LEU A 126 -18.83 11.78 24.95
CA LEU A 126 -17.92 12.31 23.93
C LEU A 126 -17.54 11.23 22.92
N TRP A 127 -17.30 10.00 23.36
CA TRP A 127 -17.05 8.87 22.46
C TRP A 127 -18.24 8.54 21.55
N ASN A 128 -19.46 8.52 22.09
CA ASN A 128 -20.68 8.37 21.28
C ASN A 128 -20.82 9.49 20.24
N ARG A 129 -20.45 10.73 20.59
CA ARG A 129 -20.45 11.85 19.65
C ARG A 129 -19.38 11.70 18.57
N LEU A 130 -18.19 11.22 18.91
CA LEU A 130 -17.12 10.95 17.94
C LEU A 130 -17.52 9.81 16.99
N PHE A 131 -18.09 8.72 17.51
CA PHE A 131 -18.63 7.64 16.66
C PHE A 131 -19.73 8.15 15.74
N ASN A 132 -20.63 9.01 16.22
CA ASN A 132 -21.61 9.66 15.35
C ASN A 132 -20.98 10.58 14.30
N ALA A 133 -19.92 11.32 14.62
CA ALA A 133 -19.17 12.10 13.63
C ALA A 133 -18.56 11.19 12.54
N SER A 134 -18.02 10.03 12.93
CA SER A 134 -17.55 8.99 12.00
C SER A 134 -18.68 8.42 11.14
N LEU A 135 -19.85 8.16 11.72
CA LEU A 135 -21.04 7.71 10.98
C LEU A 135 -21.55 8.77 9.99
N ILE A 136 -21.49 10.06 10.34
CA ILE A 136 -21.80 11.16 9.41
C ILE A 136 -20.81 11.15 8.24
N SER A 137 -19.50 11.02 8.51
CA SER A 137 -18.49 10.89 7.47
C SER A 137 -18.77 9.68 6.56
N SER A 138 -19.08 8.51 7.13
CA SER A 138 -19.50 7.33 6.36
C SER A 138 -20.76 7.56 5.54
N ALA A 139 -21.76 8.29 6.04
CA ALA A 139 -22.94 8.64 5.27
C ALA A 139 -22.58 9.49 4.04
N ILE A 140 -21.72 10.49 4.20
CA ILE A 140 -21.24 11.33 3.09
C ILE A 140 -20.49 10.48 2.05
N ILE A 141 -19.64 9.55 2.48
CA ILE A 141 -18.93 8.62 1.58
C ILE A 141 -19.92 7.69 0.86
N CYS A 142 -20.97 7.21 1.55
CA CYS A 142 -22.02 6.43 0.92
C CYS A 142 -22.74 7.24 -0.17
N PHE A 143 -23.09 8.50 0.10
CA PHE A 143 -23.67 9.38 -0.92
C PHE A 143 -22.75 9.57 -2.13
N TYR A 144 -21.45 9.79 -1.90
CA TYR A 144 -20.46 9.86 -2.98
C TYR A 144 -20.43 8.55 -3.80
N GLY A 145 -20.43 7.40 -3.13
CA GLY A 145 -20.48 6.09 -3.80
C GLY A 145 -21.77 5.85 -4.59
N PHE A 146 -22.92 6.34 -4.12
CA PHE A 146 -24.15 6.31 -4.90
C PHE A 146 -24.06 7.16 -6.17
N PHE A 147 -23.43 8.34 -6.10
CA PHE A 147 -23.17 9.16 -7.28
C PHE A 147 -22.26 8.45 -8.29
N GLN A 148 -21.32 7.63 -7.82
CA GLN A 148 -20.53 6.76 -8.70
C GLN A 148 -21.38 5.66 -9.35
N LEU A 149 -22.28 5.02 -8.60
CA LEU A 149 -23.17 3.97 -9.14
C LEU A 149 -24.08 4.48 -10.25
N VAL A 150 -24.60 5.70 -10.13
CA VAL A 150 -25.45 6.31 -11.16
C VAL A 150 -24.66 7.02 -12.27
N GLY A 151 -23.33 6.88 -12.29
CA GLY A 151 -22.46 7.45 -13.33
C GLY A 151 -22.25 8.96 -13.28
N LYS A 152 -22.66 9.64 -12.20
CA LYS A 152 -22.45 11.09 -12.01
C LYS A 152 -21.04 11.44 -11.54
N ILE A 153 -20.35 10.50 -10.91
CA ILE A 153 -18.94 10.62 -10.52
C ILE A 153 -18.19 9.42 -11.09
N VAL A 154 -16.99 9.68 -11.61
CA VAL A 154 -16.14 8.63 -12.19
C VAL A 154 -15.66 7.65 -11.11
N ILE A 155 -15.67 6.36 -11.45
CA ILE A 155 -15.00 5.30 -10.70
C ILE A 155 -13.54 5.24 -11.19
N ASN A 156 -12.57 5.52 -10.32
CA ASN A 156 -11.16 5.67 -10.71
C ASN A 156 -10.43 4.33 -10.79
N GLN A 157 -10.82 3.37 -9.95
CA GLN A 157 -10.23 2.02 -9.96
C GLN A 157 -10.67 1.16 -11.17
N GLY A 158 -11.65 1.63 -11.94
CA GLY A 158 -12.16 0.97 -13.15
C GLY A 158 -13.25 -0.08 -12.90
N GLY A 159 -14.04 -0.33 -13.95
CA GLY A 159 -15.16 -1.26 -13.93
C GLY A 159 -16.28 -0.83 -12.98
N VAL A 160 -16.94 -1.79 -12.33
CA VAL A 160 -18.08 -1.55 -11.43
C VAL A 160 -17.69 -1.34 -9.98
N ARG A 161 -16.39 -1.24 -9.66
CA ARG A 161 -15.88 -1.31 -8.29
C ARG A 161 -15.80 0.05 -7.66
N LEU A 162 -16.74 0.36 -6.77
CA LEU A 162 -16.77 1.64 -6.07
C LEU A 162 -15.52 1.86 -5.23
N ASP A 163 -14.95 3.05 -5.36
CA ASP A 163 -13.74 3.49 -4.64
C ASP A 163 -13.95 4.80 -3.86
N ALA A 164 -15.02 5.54 -4.16
CA ALA A 164 -15.42 6.80 -3.54
C ALA A 164 -14.24 7.79 -3.35
N THR A 165 -14.25 8.55 -2.25
CA THR A 165 -13.15 9.48 -1.92
C THR A 165 -11.87 8.77 -1.50
N LEU A 166 -11.86 7.43 -1.37
CA LEU A 166 -10.69 6.67 -0.96
C LEU A 166 -9.82 6.22 -2.15
N GLY A 167 -10.33 6.27 -3.39
CA GLY A 167 -9.58 5.95 -4.61
C GLY A 167 -9.18 4.48 -4.75
N ASN A 168 -9.60 3.62 -3.82
CA ASN A 168 -9.45 2.18 -3.90
C ASN A 168 -10.62 1.46 -3.19
N ALA A 169 -11.30 0.58 -3.91
CA ALA A 169 -12.40 -0.25 -3.46
C ALA A 169 -12.03 -1.19 -2.31
N ALA A 170 -10.77 -1.62 -2.20
CA ALA A 170 -10.34 -2.40 -1.04
C ALA A 170 -10.32 -1.54 0.23
N TYR A 171 -9.84 -0.29 0.13
CA TYR A 171 -9.82 0.67 1.23
C TYR A 171 -11.23 1.09 1.63
N LEU A 172 -12.10 1.36 0.64
CA LEU A 172 -13.51 1.68 0.88
C LEU A 172 -14.23 0.51 1.57
N ALA A 173 -13.98 -0.72 1.12
CA ALA A 173 -14.61 -1.89 1.72
C ALA A 173 -14.18 -2.12 3.18
N GLY A 174 -12.90 -1.97 3.49
CA GLY A 174 -12.39 -2.04 4.88
C GLY A 174 -12.99 -0.95 5.77
N TYR A 175 -13.08 0.28 5.26
CA TYR A 175 -13.73 1.39 5.96
C TYR A 175 -15.21 1.11 6.24
N MET A 176 -15.96 0.62 5.25
CA MET A 176 -17.38 0.28 5.41
C MET A 176 -17.60 -0.90 6.34
N LEU A 177 -16.73 -1.92 6.30
CA LEU A 177 -16.77 -3.05 7.24
C LEU A 177 -16.76 -2.56 8.68
N ILE A 178 -15.81 -1.70 9.05
CA ILE A 178 -15.71 -1.16 10.41
C ILE A 178 -16.96 -0.33 10.75
N HIS A 179 -17.43 0.51 9.81
CA HIS A 179 -18.59 1.36 10.02
C HIS A 179 -19.89 0.58 10.21
N VAL A 180 -20.08 -0.56 9.54
CA VAL A 180 -21.24 -1.43 9.76
C VAL A 180 -21.33 -1.87 11.22
N PHE A 181 -20.23 -2.29 11.83
CA PHE A 181 -20.21 -2.65 13.25
C PHE A 181 -20.42 -1.45 14.19
N ILE A 182 -19.83 -0.29 13.88
CA ILE A 182 -20.07 0.94 14.65
C ILE A 182 -21.55 1.34 14.58
N THR A 183 -22.18 1.24 13.40
CA THR A 183 -23.62 1.49 13.23
C THR A 183 -24.44 0.55 14.11
N PHE A 184 -24.14 -0.75 14.12
CA PHE A 184 -24.82 -1.71 15.01
C PHE A 184 -24.65 -1.37 16.50
N ILE A 185 -23.45 -0.98 16.93
CA ILE A 185 -23.19 -0.57 18.32
C ILE A 185 -24.01 0.68 18.67
N MET A 186 -24.03 1.68 17.78
CA MET A 186 -24.77 2.92 18.00
C MET A 186 -26.29 2.72 17.97
N MET A 187 -26.80 1.82 17.13
CA MET A 187 -28.19 1.34 17.14
C MET A 187 -28.54 0.75 18.51
N TRP A 188 -27.72 -0.16 19.03
CA TRP A 188 -27.97 -0.79 20.33
C TRP A 188 -28.00 0.22 21.49
N ARG A 189 -27.04 1.17 21.49
CA ARG A 189 -26.96 2.24 22.50
C ARG A 189 -28.18 3.14 22.48
N HIS A 190 -28.77 3.37 21.30
CA HIS A 190 -29.94 4.26 21.11
C HIS A 190 -31.25 3.51 20.84
N ARG A 191 -31.33 2.21 21.15
CA ARG A 191 -32.49 1.33 20.84
C ARG A 191 -33.85 1.77 21.37
N LYS A 192 -33.87 2.70 22.34
CA LYS A 192 -35.10 3.28 22.89
C LYS A 192 -35.62 4.47 22.07
N SER A 193 -34.84 5.00 21.13
CA SER A 193 -35.19 6.14 20.30
C SER A 193 -35.57 5.67 18.89
N GLY A 194 -36.86 5.71 18.57
CA GLY A 194 -37.38 5.25 17.27
C GLY A 194 -36.76 5.99 16.09
N TRP A 195 -36.65 7.32 16.16
CA TRP A 195 -36.04 8.13 15.09
C TRP A 195 -34.56 7.82 14.89
N ALA A 196 -33.81 7.60 15.98
CA ALA A 196 -32.40 7.28 15.89
C ALA A 196 -32.20 5.91 15.23
N ILE A 197 -33.03 4.92 15.60
CA ILE A 197 -33.03 3.61 14.97
C ILE A 197 -33.33 3.71 13.47
N SER A 198 -34.30 4.53 13.05
CA SER A 198 -34.58 4.73 11.62
C SER A 198 -33.38 5.29 10.86
N ILE A 199 -32.71 6.31 11.40
CA ILE A 199 -31.51 6.91 10.78
C ILE A 199 -30.38 5.89 10.66
N TYR A 200 -30.06 5.18 11.74
CA TYR A 200 -29.00 4.18 11.69
C TYR A 200 -29.35 3.00 10.79
N SER A 201 -30.63 2.61 10.72
CA SER A 201 -31.07 1.53 9.81
C SER A 201 -30.92 1.94 8.35
N ALA A 202 -31.31 3.17 7.99
CA ALA A 202 -31.10 3.71 6.66
C ALA A 202 -29.60 3.75 6.31
N LEU A 203 -28.76 4.25 7.22
CA LEU A 203 -27.31 4.30 7.04
C LEU A 203 -26.70 2.90 6.90
N LEU A 204 -27.13 1.94 7.70
CA LEU A 204 -26.67 0.55 7.62
C LEU A 204 -26.97 -0.05 6.24
N ILE A 205 -28.18 0.17 5.70
CA ILE A 205 -28.54 -0.27 4.35
C ILE A 205 -27.61 0.38 3.31
N CYS A 206 -27.36 1.68 3.43
CA CYS A 206 -26.42 2.37 2.54
C CYS A 206 -25.01 1.77 2.61
N GLN A 207 -24.48 1.53 3.81
CA GLN A 207 -23.16 0.93 4.01
C GLN A 207 -23.08 -0.48 3.41
N LEU A 208 -24.13 -1.30 3.56
CA LEU A 208 -24.21 -2.65 3.00
C LEU A 208 -24.30 -2.65 1.47
N ILE A 209 -25.00 -1.68 0.87
CA ILE A 209 -25.02 -1.53 -0.59
C ILE A 209 -23.64 -1.13 -1.11
N ILE A 210 -22.99 -0.16 -0.47
CA ILE A 210 -21.66 0.30 -0.90
C ILE A 210 -20.62 -0.80 -0.75
N ILE A 211 -20.57 -1.52 0.37
CA ILE A 211 -19.61 -2.62 0.54
C ILE A 211 -19.85 -3.74 -0.49
N TYR A 212 -21.10 -4.02 -0.87
CA TYR A 212 -21.41 -4.95 -1.95
C TYR A 212 -20.79 -4.50 -3.29
N TYR A 213 -21.00 -3.24 -3.68
CA TYR A 213 -20.49 -2.70 -4.95
C TYR A 213 -18.98 -2.38 -4.96
N THR A 214 -18.27 -2.49 -3.82
CA THR A 214 -16.80 -2.53 -3.86
C THR A 214 -16.27 -3.79 -4.55
N ALA A 215 -17.07 -4.87 -4.57
CA ALA A 215 -16.70 -6.21 -5.02
C ALA A 215 -15.37 -6.72 -4.45
N THR A 216 -15.08 -6.37 -3.20
CA THR A 216 -13.86 -6.75 -2.48
C THR A 216 -14.10 -7.99 -1.62
N ARG A 217 -13.69 -9.16 -2.14
CA ARG A 217 -13.84 -10.48 -1.49
C ARG A 217 -13.45 -10.51 -0.02
N GLY A 218 -12.24 -10.04 0.31
CA GLY A 218 -11.71 -10.08 1.68
C GLY A 218 -12.56 -9.28 2.68
N ALA A 219 -13.13 -8.15 2.28
CA ALA A 219 -13.99 -7.35 3.13
C ALA A 219 -15.40 -7.96 3.28
N ILE A 220 -15.98 -8.50 2.21
CA ILE A 220 -17.30 -9.14 2.27
C ILE A 220 -17.24 -10.39 3.15
N LEU A 221 -16.24 -11.25 2.93
CA LEU A 221 -16.01 -12.44 3.76
C LEU A 221 -15.65 -12.06 5.20
N GLY A 222 -14.85 -11.01 5.41
CA GLY A 222 -14.55 -10.47 6.72
C GLY A 222 -15.81 -9.97 7.46
N LEU A 223 -16.70 -9.24 6.77
CA LEU A 223 -17.96 -8.78 7.33
C LEU A 223 -18.85 -9.96 7.73
N VAL A 224 -19.04 -10.94 6.84
CA VAL A 224 -19.85 -12.13 7.12
C VAL A 224 -19.27 -12.92 8.29
N GLY A 225 -17.95 -13.18 8.28
CA GLY A 225 -17.26 -13.89 9.37
C GLY A 225 -17.36 -13.15 10.70
N GLY A 226 -17.21 -11.82 10.69
CA GLY A 226 -17.35 -10.97 11.87
C GLY A 226 -18.78 -10.96 12.43
N VAL A 227 -19.79 -10.88 11.56
CA VAL A 227 -21.21 -10.95 11.98
C VAL A 227 -21.52 -12.33 12.56
N ILE A 228 -21.10 -13.41 11.91
CA ILE A 228 -21.24 -14.79 12.43
C ILE A 228 -20.56 -14.93 13.80
N CYS A 229 -19.36 -14.37 13.96
CA CYS A 229 -18.65 -14.37 15.23
C CYS A 229 -19.44 -13.64 16.32
N ALA A 230 -19.93 -12.42 16.05
CA ALA A 230 -20.72 -11.65 17.00
C ALA A 230 -22.03 -12.38 17.39
N LEU A 231 -22.75 -12.92 16.42
CA LEU A 231 -23.99 -13.67 16.65
C LEU A 231 -23.73 -14.93 17.50
N THR A 232 -22.71 -15.71 17.13
CA THR A 232 -22.33 -16.94 17.86
C THR A 232 -21.93 -16.62 19.29
N LEU A 233 -21.06 -15.63 19.51
CA LEU A 233 -20.63 -15.22 20.85
C LEU A 233 -21.82 -14.78 21.71
N TYR A 234 -22.74 -13.98 21.17
CA TYR A 234 -23.94 -13.57 21.90
C TYR A 234 -24.84 -14.75 22.23
N VAL A 235 -25.22 -15.56 21.23
CA VAL A 235 -26.17 -16.67 21.39
C VAL A 235 -25.63 -17.72 22.36
N PHE A 236 -24.35 -18.08 22.24
CA PHE A 236 -23.69 -19.06 23.09
C PHE A 236 -23.61 -18.55 24.54
N LEU A 237 -23.06 -17.34 24.76
CA LEU A 237 -22.84 -16.85 26.12
C LEU A 237 -24.14 -16.50 26.86
N ASP A 238 -25.16 -15.99 26.17
CA ASP A 238 -26.51 -15.79 26.74
C ASP A 238 -27.26 -17.11 26.99
N PHE A 239 -26.88 -18.20 26.31
CA PHE A 239 -27.42 -19.53 26.58
C PHE A 239 -26.86 -20.14 27.87
N PHE A 240 -25.53 -20.07 28.06
CA PHE A 240 -24.85 -20.67 29.23
C PHE A 240 -24.97 -19.85 30.52
N HIS A 241 -25.10 -18.52 30.42
CA HIS A 241 -25.46 -17.72 31.59
C HIS A 241 -26.98 -17.81 31.82
N PHE A 242 -27.41 -18.72 32.71
CA PHE A 242 -28.81 -18.98 33.13
C PHE A 242 -29.67 -17.75 33.54
N LYS A 243 -29.12 -16.53 33.51
CA LYS A 243 -29.82 -15.25 33.60
C LYS A 243 -29.94 -14.59 32.21
N SER A 244 -30.63 -15.21 31.25
CA SER A 244 -30.77 -14.58 29.91
C SER A 244 -31.53 -13.26 30.06
N GLU A 245 -30.88 -12.13 29.71
CA GLU A 245 -31.52 -10.81 29.81
C GLU A 245 -32.66 -10.65 28.79
N ASN A 246 -32.65 -11.40 27.67
CA ASN A 246 -33.70 -11.30 26.63
C ASN A 246 -33.82 -12.56 25.74
N LYS A 247 -34.62 -13.56 26.15
CA LYS A 247 -34.89 -14.80 25.38
C LYS A 247 -35.44 -14.57 23.96
N LYS A 248 -36.13 -13.44 23.72
CA LYS A 248 -36.66 -13.08 22.40
C LYS A 248 -35.52 -12.68 21.47
N LEU A 249 -34.64 -11.80 21.94
CA LEU A 249 -33.46 -11.36 21.18
C LEU A 249 -32.55 -12.54 20.83
N ARG A 250 -32.27 -13.45 21.78
CA ARG A 250 -31.47 -14.66 21.51
C ARG A 250 -32.06 -15.50 20.38
N ARG A 251 -33.38 -15.76 20.38
CA ARG A 251 -34.03 -16.53 19.32
C ARG A 251 -33.92 -15.83 17.97
N VAL A 252 -34.17 -14.52 17.91
CA VAL A 252 -34.04 -13.74 16.68
C VAL A 252 -32.61 -13.82 16.12
N LEU A 253 -31.59 -13.62 16.97
CA LEU A 253 -30.20 -13.67 16.56
C LEU A 253 -29.73 -15.08 16.17
N ALA A 254 -30.23 -16.12 16.84
CA ALA A 254 -29.97 -17.51 16.48
C ALA A 254 -30.61 -17.88 15.13
N THR A 255 -31.85 -17.45 14.88
CA THR A 255 -32.51 -17.61 13.58
C THR A 255 -31.73 -16.88 12.49
N LEU A 256 -31.31 -15.63 12.73
CA LEU A 256 -30.50 -14.87 11.78
C LEU A 256 -29.19 -15.58 11.45
N LEU A 257 -28.50 -16.13 12.45
CA LEU A 257 -27.27 -16.90 12.26
C LEU A 257 -27.51 -18.11 11.35
N VAL A 258 -28.56 -18.90 11.61
CA VAL A 258 -28.93 -20.05 10.78
C VAL A 258 -29.28 -19.61 9.36
N CYS A 259 -30.03 -18.52 9.19
CA CYS A 259 -30.36 -17.96 7.88
C CYS A 259 -29.11 -17.56 7.08
N ILE A 260 -28.14 -16.89 7.70
CA ILE A 260 -26.89 -16.48 7.04
C ILE A 260 -26.11 -17.71 6.55
N VAL A 261 -25.99 -18.75 7.38
CA VAL A 261 -25.29 -20.00 7.01
C VAL A 261 -26.01 -20.71 5.85
N ILE A 262 -27.34 -20.79 5.89
CA ILE A 262 -28.14 -21.39 4.82
C ILE A 262 -27.99 -20.61 3.52
N VAL A 263 -28.13 -19.27 3.55
CA VAL A 263 -27.98 -18.41 2.36
C VAL A 263 -26.57 -18.53 1.78
N GLY A 264 -25.54 -18.56 2.62
CA GLY A 264 -24.16 -18.79 2.17
C GLY A 264 -23.96 -20.15 1.51
N GLY A 265 -24.55 -21.21 2.08
CA GLY A 265 -24.54 -22.56 1.50
C GLY A 265 -25.26 -22.64 0.15
N ILE A 266 -26.44 -22.01 0.04
CA ILE A 266 -27.19 -21.89 -1.23
C ILE A 266 -26.35 -21.13 -2.26
N PHE A 267 -25.80 -19.97 -1.90
CA PHE A 267 -24.95 -19.18 -2.79
C PHE A 267 -23.77 -20.01 -3.32
N TRP A 268 -23.07 -20.74 -2.44
CA TRP A 268 -21.94 -21.58 -2.83
C TRP A 268 -22.35 -22.72 -3.77
N LYS A 269 -23.50 -23.36 -3.51
CA LYS A 269 -24.05 -24.43 -4.35
C LYS A 269 -24.39 -23.93 -5.77
N TYR A 270 -24.99 -22.74 -5.88
CA TYR A 270 -25.47 -22.19 -7.15
C TYR A 270 -24.51 -21.20 -7.82
N ARG A 271 -23.27 -21.08 -7.32
CA ARG A 271 -22.28 -20.08 -7.77
C ARG A 271 -21.94 -20.09 -9.27
N HIS A 272 -22.15 -21.21 -9.94
CA HIS A 272 -21.88 -21.40 -11.37
C HIS A 272 -23.09 -21.11 -12.28
N THR A 273 -24.24 -20.74 -11.70
CA THR A 273 -25.43 -20.40 -12.49
C THR A 273 -25.22 -19.12 -13.30
N PRO A 274 -25.88 -18.98 -14.47
CA PRO A 274 -25.79 -17.76 -15.28
C PRO A 274 -26.16 -16.49 -14.51
N PHE A 275 -27.09 -16.59 -13.56
CA PHE A 275 -27.46 -15.46 -12.69
C PHE A 275 -26.27 -14.91 -11.89
N ILE A 276 -25.43 -15.78 -11.32
CA ILE A 276 -24.24 -15.38 -10.56
C ILE A 276 -23.09 -15.04 -11.50
N ALA A 277 -22.86 -15.86 -12.52
CA ALA A 277 -21.75 -15.69 -13.47
C ALA A 277 -21.86 -14.38 -14.27
N ASN A 278 -23.08 -13.98 -14.66
CA ASN A 278 -23.31 -12.75 -15.44
C ASN A 278 -23.37 -11.49 -14.57
N ASN A 279 -23.47 -11.62 -13.24
CA ASN A 279 -23.43 -10.47 -12.35
C ASN A 279 -21.97 -10.11 -12.02
N PRO A 280 -21.51 -8.88 -12.30
CA PRO A 280 -20.10 -8.51 -12.16
C PRO A 280 -19.62 -8.46 -10.70
N VAL A 281 -20.52 -8.34 -9.73
CA VAL A 281 -20.19 -8.39 -8.30
C VAL A 281 -20.24 -9.82 -7.79
N LEU A 282 -21.34 -10.55 -8.04
CA LEU A 282 -21.51 -11.92 -7.54
C LEU A 282 -20.49 -12.89 -8.15
N SER A 283 -20.16 -12.75 -9.43
CA SER A 283 -19.14 -13.56 -10.09
C SER A 283 -17.78 -13.41 -9.41
N ARG A 284 -17.39 -12.20 -9.01
CA ARG A 284 -16.14 -11.95 -8.25
C ARG A 284 -16.17 -12.57 -6.86
N ILE A 285 -17.32 -12.60 -6.19
CA ILE A 285 -17.47 -13.25 -4.88
C ILE A 285 -17.41 -14.78 -5.05
N ALA A 286 -18.00 -15.31 -6.12
CA ALA A 286 -18.02 -16.73 -6.46
C ALA A 286 -16.68 -17.28 -6.97
N SER A 287 -15.87 -16.45 -7.64
CA SER A 287 -14.60 -16.83 -8.26
C SER A 287 -13.43 -16.90 -7.25
N ILE A 288 -13.57 -17.73 -6.21
CA ILE A 288 -12.45 -18.12 -5.34
C ILE A 288 -11.67 -19.23 -6.07
N SER A 289 -10.95 -18.89 -7.13
CA SER A 289 -10.09 -19.83 -7.88
C SER A 289 -8.61 -19.64 -7.56
N SER A 290 -7.84 -20.72 -7.70
CA SER A 290 -6.38 -20.80 -7.56
C SER A 290 -5.64 -19.81 -8.47
N ASP A 291 -6.15 -19.57 -9.68
CA ASP A 291 -5.46 -18.78 -10.70
C ASP A 291 -5.41 -17.29 -10.35
N THR A 292 -6.43 -16.78 -9.64
CA THR A 292 -6.41 -15.39 -9.11
C THR A 292 -5.55 -15.22 -7.86
N ALA A 293 -5.13 -16.32 -7.24
CA ALA A 293 -4.27 -16.33 -6.06
C ALA A 293 -2.78 -16.54 -6.40
N ALA A 294 -2.46 -17.06 -7.59
CA ALA A 294 -1.09 -17.43 -7.97
C ALA A 294 -0.06 -16.29 -7.82
N PRO A 295 -0.31 -15.04 -8.30
CA PRO A 295 0.64 -13.95 -8.08
C PRO A 295 0.84 -13.63 -6.60
N ARG A 296 -0.22 -13.69 -5.78
CA ARG A 296 -0.12 -13.43 -4.33
C ARG A 296 0.65 -14.52 -3.60
N VAL A 297 0.47 -15.78 -3.99
CA VAL A 297 1.25 -16.91 -3.44
C VAL A 297 2.73 -16.74 -3.77
N MET A 298 3.06 -16.27 -4.98
CA MET A 298 4.44 -15.92 -5.33
C MET A 298 4.97 -14.76 -4.48
N LEU A 299 4.19 -13.69 -4.29
CA LEU A 299 4.58 -12.58 -3.41
C LEU A 299 4.81 -13.03 -1.96
N TRP A 300 3.96 -13.91 -1.44
CA TRP A 300 4.08 -14.43 -0.07
C TRP A 300 5.27 -15.37 0.09
N SER A 301 5.61 -16.16 -0.94
CA SER A 301 6.82 -16.98 -0.90
C SER A 301 8.09 -16.11 -0.92
N MET A 302 8.10 -15.02 -1.69
CA MET A 302 9.17 -14.01 -1.64
C MET A 302 9.25 -13.35 -0.26
N ALA A 303 8.11 -12.92 0.29
CA ALA A 303 8.03 -12.32 1.63
C ALA A 303 8.58 -13.27 2.70
N TYR A 304 8.22 -14.56 2.63
CA TYR A 304 8.73 -15.56 3.56
C TYR A 304 10.24 -15.74 3.43
N ARG A 305 10.79 -15.81 2.21
CA ARG A 305 12.25 -15.88 1.98
C ARG A 305 12.97 -14.64 2.50
N GLY A 306 12.41 -13.45 2.29
CA GLY A 306 12.96 -12.20 2.83
C GLY A 306 12.93 -12.18 4.35
N PHE A 307 11.85 -12.64 4.98
CA PHE A 307 11.76 -12.75 6.43
C PHE A 307 12.84 -13.69 7.00
N THR A 308 13.01 -14.88 6.43
CA THR A 308 13.97 -15.89 6.91
C THR A 308 15.41 -15.71 6.43
N GLU A 309 15.73 -14.60 5.74
CA GLU A 309 17.05 -14.40 5.14
C GLU A 309 18.20 -14.40 6.16
N SER A 310 18.01 -13.76 7.31
CA SER A 310 19.04 -13.63 8.34
C SER A 310 18.44 -13.47 9.73
N PRO A 311 19.22 -13.63 10.82
CA PRO A 311 18.73 -13.32 12.17
C PRO A 311 18.19 -11.90 12.29
N LYS A 312 18.81 -10.90 11.65
CA LYS A 312 18.34 -9.51 11.62
C LYS A 312 16.92 -9.43 11.05
N THR A 313 16.70 -9.99 9.86
CA THR A 313 15.40 -9.92 9.17
C THR A 313 14.33 -10.72 9.92
N ILE A 314 14.71 -11.81 10.59
CA ILE A 314 13.79 -12.60 11.43
C ILE A 314 13.31 -11.78 12.63
N PHE A 315 14.20 -11.10 13.36
CA PHE A 315 13.79 -10.40 14.58
C PHE A 315 13.23 -9.01 14.33
N ILE A 316 13.93 -8.19 13.55
CA ILE A 316 13.60 -6.77 13.34
C ILE A 316 13.23 -6.41 11.90
N GLY A 317 13.29 -7.35 10.95
CA GLY A 317 12.85 -7.11 9.58
C GLY A 317 13.82 -6.29 8.72
N TRP A 318 13.28 -5.76 7.62
CA TRP A 318 13.93 -4.96 6.59
C TRP A 318 13.65 -3.46 6.71
N GLY A 319 12.81 -3.04 7.65
CA GLY A 319 12.24 -1.69 7.74
C GLY A 319 11.01 -1.50 6.85
N GLN A 320 10.19 -0.49 7.19
CA GLN A 320 9.04 -0.07 6.39
C GLN A 320 9.47 0.33 4.97
N GLU A 321 8.57 0.14 4.01
CA GLU A 321 8.78 0.50 2.60
C GLU A 321 9.92 -0.25 1.88
N SER A 322 10.40 -1.35 2.49
CA SER A 322 11.51 -2.17 1.99
C SER A 322 11.10 -3.43 1.21
N PHE A 323 9.79 -3.66 1.00
CA PHE A 323 9.34 -4.86 0.27
C PHE A 323 9.88 -4.91 -1.17
N ASN A 324 10.18 -3.77 -1.79
CA ASN A 324 10.79 -3.73 -3.12
C ASN A 324 12.16 -4.44 -3.15
N TYR A 325 12.97 -4.34 -2.10
CA TYR A 325 14.27 -5.04 -2.02
C TYR A 325 14.07 -6.55 -2.00
N VAL A 326 13.13 -7.03 -1.18
CA VAL A 326 12.78 -8.46 -1.08
C VAL A 326 12.22 -8.97 -2.41
N PHE A 327 11.29 -8.23 -3.01
CA PHE A 327 10.67 -8.55 -4.28
C PHE A 327 11.70 -8.65 -5.41
N ASN A 328 12.65 -7.70 -5.47
CA ASN A 328 13.69 -7.68 -6.49
C ASN A 328 14.68 -8.84 -6.32
N LYS A 329 15.17 -9.07 -5.09
CA LYS A 329 16.14 -10.11 -4.78
C LYS A 329 15.61 -11.52 -5.04
N TYR A 330 14.34 -11.76 -4.73
CA TYR A 330 13.67 -13.05 -4.88
C TYR A 330 12.67 -13.10 -6.03
N TYR A 331 12.79 -12.17 -6.99
CA TYR A 331 11.89 -12.05 -8.13
C TYR A 331 11.70 -13.40 -8.83
N ASN A 332 10.45 -13.74 -9.13
CA ASN A 332 10.09 -14.98 -9.81
C ASN A 332 9.79 -14.67 -11.29
N PRO A 333 10.58 -15.19 -12.25
CA PRO A 333 10.38 -14.98 -13.69
C PRO A 333 8.96 -15.28 -14.19
N LYS A 334 8.22 -16.18 -13.53
CA LYS A 334 6.82 -16.49 -13.85
C LYS A 334 5.88 -15.30 -13.74
N MET A 335 6.30 -14.22 -13.08
CA MET A 335 5.55 -12.97 -12.95
C MET A 335 5.74 -12.01 -14.13
N TRP A 336 6.37 -12.43 -15.23
CA TRP A 336 6.64 -11.57 -16.40
C TRP A 336 5.40 -10.89 -17.01
N ASN A 337 4.22 -11.50 -16.89
CA ASN A 337 2.95 -10.95 -17.38
C ASN A 337 2.14 -10.21 -16.30
N GLN A 338 2.74 -9.98 -15.14
CA GLN A 338 2.17 -9.24 -14.01
C GLN A 338 2.88 -7.89 -13.85
N GLU A 339 2.45 -7.10 -12.87
CA GLU A 339 3.16 -5.88 -12.44
C GLU A 339 4.64 -6.20 -12.14
N GLN A 340 5.54 -5.37 -12.68
CA GLN A 340 6.99 -5.64 -12.64
C GLN A 340 7.67 -5.04 -11.41
N TRP A 341 6.96 -4.23 -10.64
CA TRP A 341 7.46 -3.56 -9.44
C TRP A 341 6.41 -3.59 -8.33
N PHE A 342 6.62 -4.41 -7.30
CA PHE A 342 5.77 -4.45 -6.11
C PHE A 342 6.42 -3.76 -4.92
N ASP A 343 5.62 -3.03 -4.15
CA ASP A 343 5.98 -2.32 -2.92
C ASP A 343 5.30 -2.89 -1.66
N ARG A 344 4.42 -3.89 -1.82
CA ARG A 344 3.65 -4.56 -0.76
C ARG A 344 3.39 -6.04 -1.06
N ALA A 345 3.35 -6.86 -0.02
CA ALA A 345 2.96 -8.28 -0.10
C ALA A 345 1.43 -8.48 -0.25
N HIS A 346 0.64 -7.41 -0.14
CA HIS A 346 -0.83 -7.43 -0.18
C HIS A 346 -1.45 -8.31 0.92
N ASN A 347 -0.79 -8.33 2.08
CA ASN A 347 -1.17 -9.05 3.28
C ASN A 347 -0.45 -8.39 4.46
N VAL A 348 -1.21 -7.76 5.37
CA VAL A 348 -0.66 -6.99 6.50
C VAL A 348 0.34 -7.81 7.34
N PHE A 349 0.10 -9.12 7.50
CA PHE A 349 0.96 -9.96 8.34
C PHE A 349 2.33 -10.18 7.68
N PHE A 350 2.37 -10.43 6.37
CA PHE A 350 3.64 -10.48 5.63
C PHE A 350 4.29 -9.10 5.54
N ASP A 351 3.50 -8.04 5.39
CA ASP A 351 4.03 -6.67 5.38
C ASP A 351 4.70 -6.33 6.73
N TRP A 352 4.14 -6.74 7.88
CA TRP A 352 4.80 -6.56 9.19
C TRP A 352 6.00 -7.48 9.40
N LEU A 353 5.96 -8.73 8.91
CA LEU A 353 7.13 -9.62 8.95
C LEU A 353 8.31 -9.03 8.17
N ILE A 354 8.05 -8.48 6.99
CA ILE A 354 9.09 -7.81 6.22
C ILE A 354 9.48 -6.50 6.87
N SER A 355 8.54 -5.66 7.31
CA SER A 355 8.87 -4.32 7.79
C SER A 355 9.58 -4.33 9.15
N ALA A 356 9.14 -5.16 10.10
CA ALA A 356 9.63 -5.11 11.47
C ALA A 356 9.88 -6.50 12.09
N GLY A 357 9.95 -7.56 11.26
CA GLY A 357 10.29 -8.91 11.68
C GLY A 357 9.22 -9.56 12.56
N ALA A 358 9.61 -10.62 13.26
CA ALA A 358 8.77 -11.31 14.22
C ALA A 358 8.37 -10.39 15.38
N LEU A 359 9.25 -9.49 15.83
CA LEU A 359 8.93 -8.54 16.90
C LEU A 359 7.84 -7.55 16.47
N GLY A 360 7.91 -7.03 15.26
CA GLY A 360 6.88 -6.18 14.68
C GLY A 360 5.54 -6.89 14.55
N LEU A 361 5.54 -8.10 13.97
CA LEU A 361 4.33 -8.91 13.85
C LEU A 361 3.72 -9.23 15.22
N LEU A 362 4.52 -9.66 16.19
CA LEU A 362 4.06 -9.95 17.55
C LEU A 362 3.52 -8.69 18.23
N GLY A 363 4.16 -7.54 18.05
CA GLY A 363 3.67 -6.25 18.51
C GLY A 363 2.30 -5.93 17.92
N TYR A 364 2.13 -6.05 16.61
CA TYR A 364 0.85 -5.85 15.92
C TYR A 364 -0.23 -6.83 16.39
N LEU A 365 0.07 -8.14 16.48
CA LEU A 365 -0.86 -9.16 16.97
C LEU A 365 -1.24 -8.96 18.45
N SER A 366 -0.31 -8.44 19.27
CA SER A 366 -0.59 -8.12 20.66
C SER A 366 -1.67 -7.04 20.80
N LEU A 367 -1.75 -6.09 19.86
CA LEU A 367 -2.81 -5.07 19.85
C LEU A 367 -4.19 -5.71 19.65
N PHE A 368 -4.32 -6.65 18.71
CA PHE A 368 -5.56 -7.41 18.50
C PHE A 368 -5.93 -8.25 19.73
N PHE A 369 -4.96 -8.98 20.27
CA PHE A 369 -5.16 -9.81 21.45
C PHE A 369 -5.62 -8.98 22.66
N LEU A 370 -4.90 -7.88 22.95
CA LEU A 370 -5.22 -7.01 24.09
C LEU A 370 -6.55 -6.29 23.90
N LEU A 371 -6.88 -5.83 22.69
CA LEU A 371 -8.20 -5.29 22.39
C LEU A 371 -9.30 -6.30 22.73
N PHE A 372 -9.19 -7.51 22.20
CA PHE A 372 -10.15 -8.58 22.46
C PHE A 372 -10.25 -8.87 23.97
N TRP A 373 -9.10 -9.04 24.64
CA TRP A 373 -9.04 -9.32 26.08
C TRP A 373 -9.69 -8.22 26.93
N TYR A 374 -9.43 -6.94 26.63
CA TYR A 374 -10.02 -5.82 27.38
C TYR A 374 -11.52 -5.68 27.12
N ILE A 375 -12.01 -5.88 25.88
CA ILE A 375 -13.45 -5.85 25.57
C ILE A 375 -14.24 -6.72 26.55
N TRP A 376 -13.75 -7.93 26.82
CA TRP A 376 -14.44 -8.87 27.72
C TRP A 376 -14.34 -8.50 29.20
N ARG A 377 -13.31 -7.73 29.60
CA ARG A 377 -13.10 -7.25 30.98
C ARG A 377 -13.80 -5.94 31.32
N ILE A 378 -14.30 -5.21 30.32
CA ILE A 378 -15.03 -3.96 30.58
C ILE A 378 -16.46 -4.30 31.05
N ASN A 379 -16.77 -3.98 32.30
CA ASN A 379 -18.08 -4.25 32.90
C ASN A 379 -19.21 -3.36 32.35
N LYS A 380 -18.86 -2.18 31.82
CA LYS A 380 -19.85 -1.22 31.28
C LYS A 380 -20.39 -1.61 29.90
N LEU A 381 -19.70 -2.49 29.18
CA LEU A 381 -20.16 -2.98 27.88
C LEU A 381 -21.15 -4.11 28.10
N SER A 382 -22.32 -3.99 27.49
CA SER A 382 -23.30 -5.08 27.42
C SER A 382 -22.75 -6.29 26.65
N LEU A 383 -23.34 -7.48 26.85
CA LEU A 383 -22.91 -8.69 26.14
C LEU A 383 -22.97 -8.50 24.61
N LEU A 384 -24.01 -7.82 24.10
CA LEU A 384 -24.13 -7.54 22.66
C LEU A 384 -23.01 -6.62 22.17
N GLU A 385 -22.64 -5.58 22.92
CA GLU A 385 -21.54 -4.71 22.52
C GLU A 385 -20.20 -5.47 22.53
N LYS A 386 -19.95 -6.31 23.53
CA LYS A 386 -18.75 -7.16 23.57
C LYS A 386 -18.67 -8.08 22.35
N SER A 387 -19.79 -8.70 21.99
CA SER A 387 -19.90 -9.54 20.80
C SER A 387 -19.71 -8.75 19.50
N LEU A 388 -20.30 -7.55 19.38
CA LEU A 388 -20.17 -6.70 18.20
C LEU A 388 -18.74 -6.18 18.02
N PHE A 389 -18.07 -5.72 19.08
CA PHE A 389 -16.66 -5.34 19.02
C PHE A 389 -15.77 -6.54 18.67
N SER A 390 -16.05 -7.72 19.22
CA SER A 390 -15.33 -8.96 18.87
C SER A 390 -15.51 -9.32 17.39
N GLY A 391 -16.75 -9.22 16.88
CA GLY A 391 -17.04 -9.44 15.46
C GLY A 391 -16.35 -8.43 14.54
N LEU A 392 -16.30 -7.15 14.93
CA LEU A 392 -15.54 -6.11 14.23
C LEU A 392 -14.07 -6.50 14.14
N LEU A 393 -13.45 -6.86 15.27
CA LEU A 393 -12.04 -7.26 15.31
C LEU A 393 -11.76 -8.47 14.43
N VAL A 394 -12.58 -9.51 14.50
CA VAL A 394 -12.43 -10.72 13.67
C VAL A 394 -12.61 -10.40 12.18
N GLY A 395 -13.62 -9.60 11.84
CA GLY A 395 -13.87 -9.23 10.45
C GLY A 395 -12.76 -8.37 9.84
N TYR A 396 -12.25 -7.41 10.60
CA TYR A 396 -11.13 -6.57 10.19
C TYR A 396 -9.81 -7.37 10.13
N PHE A 397 -9.56 -8.25 11.11
CA PHE A 397 -8.40 -9.16 11.08
C PHE A 397 -8.40 -10.07 9.85
N PHE A 398 -9.57 -10.62 9.49
CA PHE A 398 -9.72 -11.43 8.28
C PHE A 398 -9.48 -10.61 7.00
N HIS A 399 -10.03 -9.39 6.93
CA HIS A 399 -9.82 -8.48 5.80
C HIS A 399 -8.32 -8.23 5.54
N ASN A 400 -7.53 -8.07 6.60
CA ASN A 400 -6.10 -7.76 6.55
C ASN A 400 -5.21 -8.91 6.01
N PHE A 401 -5.75 -10.12 5.77
CA PHE A 401 -5.03 -11.15 5.01
C PHE A 401 -4.89 -10.84 3.51
N PHE A 402 -5.73 -9.95 2.97
CA PHE A 402 -5.88 -9.74 1.53
C PHE A 402 -5.62 -8.31 1.06
N VAL A 403 -5.29 -7.42 2.00
CA VAL A 403 -4.99 -6.00 1.78
C VAL A 403 -3.96 -5.58 2.82
N PHE A 404 -3.34 -4.42 2.63
CA PHE A 404 -2.53 -3.73 3.62
C PHE A 404 -3.29 -2.53 4.21
N ASP A 405 -2.87 -2.07 5.39
CA ASP A 405 -3.46 -0.90 6.04
C ASP A 405 -3.05 0.41 5.37
N ASN A 406 -3.85 1.44 5.57
CA ASN A 406 -3.56 2.81 5.15
C ASN A 406 -4.07 3.81 6.20
N ILE A 407 -3.83 5.10 5.98
CA ILE A 407 -4.21 6.14 6.94
C ILE A 407 -5.69 6.07 7.39
N THR A 408 -6.60 5.68 6.50
CA THR A 408 -8.02 5.59 6.83
C THR A 408 -8.31 4.40 7.74
N SER A 409 -7.75 3.22 7.47
CA SER A 409 -7.91 2.06 8.36
C SER A 409 -7.17 2.27 9.68
N TYR A 410 -5.99 2.89 9.65
CA TYR A 410 -5.25 3.26 10.85
C TYR A 410 -5.98 4.24 11.76
N ILE A 411 -6.65 5.27 11.22
CA ILE A 411 -7.50 6.16 12.01
C ILE A 411 -8.60 5.37 12.71
N MET A 412 -9.27 4.46 11.99
CA MET A 412 -10.36 3.66 12.55
C MET A 412 -9.87 2.69 13.64
N PHE A 413 -8.79 1.97 13.37
CA PHE A 413 -8.19 1.04 14.33
C PHE A 413 -7.62 1.77 15.56
N GLY A 414 -6.94 2.90 15.35
CA GLY A 414 -6.45 3.77 16.41
C GLY A 414 -7.57 4.35 17.28
N THR A 415 -8.71 4.69 16.67
CA THR A 415 -9.92 5.13 17.41
C THR A 415 -10.47 4.01 18.28
N LEU A 416 -10.51 2.77 17.77
CA LEU A 416 -10.94 1.60 18.54
C LEU A 416 -9.99 1.30 19.70
N LEU A 417 -8.67 1.33 19.47
CA LEU A 417 -7.64 1.21 20.49
C LEU A 417 -7.84 2.25 21.59
N ALA A 418 -8.00 3.52 21.21
CA ALA A 418 -8.17 4.62 22.15
C ALA A 418 -9.48 4.52 22.94
N TYR A 419 -10.58 4.09 22.31
CA TYR A 419 -11.86 3.86 22.98
C TYR A 419 -11.77 2.75 24.02
N ILE A 420 -11.24 1.58 23.64
CA ILE A 420 -11.12 0.43 24.56
C ILE A 420 -10.09 0.73 25.66
N HIS A 421 -9.01 1.47 25.36
CA HIS A 421 -8.11 1.99 26.38
C HIS A 421 -8.88 2.86 27.38
N PHE A 422 -9.62 3.87 26.91
CA PHE A 422 -10.42 4.74 27.77
C PHE A 422 -11.46 3.96 28.62
N ALA A 423 -12.16 3.02 27.99
CA ALA A 423 -13.23 2.25 28.63
C ALA A 423 -12.69 1.20 29.61
N SER A 424 -11.46 0.73 29.42
CA SER A 424 -10.76 -0.11 30.38
C SER A 424 -10.48 0.68 31.68
N ALA A 425 -10.51 0.00 32.83
CA ALA A 425 -10.24 0.62 34.14
C ALA A 425 -8.75 0.99 34.28
N VAL A 426 -8.32 1.99 33.52
CA VAL A 426 -6.94 2.46 33.41
C VAL A 426 -6.47 3.08 34.72
N ARG A 427 -5.21 2.80 35.06
CA ARG A 427 -4.60 3.24 36.32
C ARG A 427 -3.71 4.46 36.08
N PRO A 428 -3.62 5.41 37.02
CA PRO A 428 -2.59 6.45 36.94
C PRO A 428 -1.19 5.85 36.83
N ILE A 429 -0.31 6.47 36.06
CA ILE A 429 1.11 6.12 36.04
C ILE A 429 1.77 6.89 37.19
N LYS A 430 2.32 6.18 38.18
CA LYS A 430 2.89 6.79 39.40
C LYS A 430 3.86 7.94 39.12
N PHE A 431 4.72 7.79 38.12
CA PHE A 431 5.65 8.84 37.70
C PHE A 431 4.92 10.14 37.30
N PHE A 432 3.86 10.02 36.47
CA PHE A 432 3.05 11.17 36.07
C PHE A 432 2.11 11.66 37.16
N GLU A 433 1.75 10.85 38.15
CA GLU A 433 0.90 11.26 39.26
C GLU A 433 1.70 12.09 40.29
N ASN A 434 2.95 11.70 40.54
CA ASN A 434 3.84 12.36 41.49
C ASN A 434 4.37 13.70 40.97
N ALA A 435 4.52 13.87 39.65
CA ALA A 435 4.93 15.15 39.06
C ALA A 435 3.90 16.27 39.37
N GLU A 436 4.35 17.44 39.80
CA GLU A 436 3.45 18.56 40.12
C GLU A 436 2.71 19.10 38.88
N GLU A 437 1.56 19.75 39.10
CA GLU A 437 0.94 20.56 38.04
C GLU A 437 1.74 21.85 37.93
N ALA A 438 1.99 22.31 36.70
CA ALA A 438 2.55 23.63 36.47
C ALA A 438 1.46 24.67 36.79
N SER A 439 1.38 25.03 38.07
CA SER A 439 0.29 25.80 38.69
C SER A 439 0.50 27.30 38.63
N SER A 440 1.74 27.76 38.48
CA SER A 440 2.07 29.18 38.38
C SER A 440 1.84 29.71 36.96
N GLU A 441 1.30 30.91 36.85
CA GLU A 441 1.19 31.64 35.58
C GLU A 441 2.56 31.77 34.91
N THR A 442 3.63 31.91 35.71
CA THR A 442 5.03 31.95 35.28
C THR A 442 5.47 30.69 34.55
N SER A 443 5.12 29.50 35.04
CA SER A 443 5.45 28.23 34.37
C SER A 443 4.72 28.08 33.03
N MET A 444 3.46 28.52 32.94
CA MET A 444 2.70 28.50 31.68
C MET A 444 3.22 29.52 30.65
N ARG A 445 3.76 30.67 31.10
CA ARG A 445 4.44 31.65 30.23
C ARG A 445 5.72 31.09 29.58
N LEU A 446 6.32 30.03 30.13
CA LEU A 446 7.48 29.35 29.53
C LEU A 446 7.07 28.20 28.60
N VAL A 447 6.14 27.34 29.04
CA VAL A 447 5.72 26.16 28.27
C VAL A 447 5.06 26.56 26.94
N LEU A 448 4.22 27.59 26.94
CA LEU A 448 3.47 28.00 25.75
C LEU A 448 4.37 28.45 24.59
N PRO A 449 5.32 29.41 24.75
CA PRO A 449 6.22 29.79 23.67
C PRO A 449 7.10 28.65 23.18
N ILE A 450 7.63 27.81 24.09
CA ILE A 450 8.46 26.65 23.71
C ILE A 450 7.65 25.68 22.83
N MET A 451 6.43 25.34 23.26
CA MET A 451 5.57 24.46 22.49
C MET A 451 5.15 25.06 21.14
N LEU A 452 4.98 26.38 21.06
CA LEU A 452 4.69 27.08 19.80
C LEU A 452 5.88 26.99 18.84
N VAL A 453 7.11 27.24 19.32
CA VAL A 453 8.32 27.12 18.50
C VAL A 453 8.51 25.69 18.00
N ILE A 454 8.34 24.69 18.88
CA ILE A 454 8.39 23.27 18.50
C ILE A 454 7.31 22.97 17.46
N LEU A 455 6.07 23.42 17.66
CA LEU A 455 4.99 23.20 16.71
C LEU A 455 5.28 23.80 15.33
N ILE A 456 5.77 25.04 15.27
CA ILE A 456 6.15 25.70 14.01
C ILE A 456 7.25 24.90 13.31
N PHE A 457 8.27 24.48 14.04
CA PHE A 457 9.37 23.68 13.51
C PHE A 457 8.88 22.33 12.95
N VAL A 458 8.08 21.59 13.74
CA VAL A 458 7.54 20.28 13.35
C VAL A 458 6.63 20.41 12.13
N LEU A 459 5.68 21.36 12.13
CA LEU A 459 4.81 21.62 10.98
C LEU A 459 5.62 21.94 9.73
N TYR A 460 6.64 22.80 9.87
CA TYR A 460 7.47 23.20 8.74
C TYR A 460 8.24 22.02 8.13
N VAL A 461 8.91 21.23 8.99
CA VAL A 461 9.77 20.12 8.57
C VAL A 461 8.96 18.96 8.01
N PHE A 462 7.92 18.51 8.72
CA PHE A 462 7.21 17.28 8.39
C PHE A 462 6.05 17.47 7.42
N ASN A 463 5.49 18.68 7.32
CA ASN A 463 4.33 18.96 6.49
C ASN A 463 4.58 20.03 5.44
N ILE A 464 4.94 21.26 5.82
CA ILE A 464 5.00 22.39 4.86
C ILE A 464 6.06 22.17 3.77
N ARG A 465 7.26 21.71 4.13
CA ARG A 465 8.33 21.42 3.15
C ARG A 465 7.93 20.32 2.15
N PRO A 466 7.54 19.09 2.59
CA PRO A 466 7.07 18.06 1.66
C PRO A 466 5.83 18.46 0.86
N LEU A 467 4.87 19.17 1.47
CA LEU A 467 3.67 19.67 0.81
C LEU A 467 4.03 20.66 -0.32
N SER A 468 4.96 21.58 -0.06
CA SER A 468 5.43 22.54 -1.08
C SER A 468 6.13 21.83 -2.23
N ALA A 469 6.93 20.80 -1.95
CA ALA A 469 7.54 19.98 -3.00
C ALA A 469 6.47 19.22 -3.82
N ASN A 470 5.42 18.71 -3.16
CA ASN A 470 4.31 18.02 -3.83
C ASN A 470 3.53 18.95 -4.78
N ILE A 471 3.20 20.15 -4.33
CA ILE A 471 2.50 21.17 -5.14
C ILE A 471 3.36 21.57 -6.35
N ASN A 472 4.65 21.82 -6.14
CA ASN A 472 5.54 22.19 -7.25
C ASN A 472 5.73 21.02 -8.23
N LEU A 473 5.74 19.77 -7.76
CA LEU A 473 5.77 18.61 -8.65
C LEU A 473 4.52 18.58 -9.54
N LEU A 474 3.32 18.68 -8.96
CA LEU A 474 2.10 18.73 -9.76
C LEU A 474 2.06 19.92 -10.72
N SER A 475 2.50 21.10 -10.26
CA SER A 475 2.61 22.31 -11.09
C SER A 475 3.57 22.13 -12.26
N ALA A 476 4.70 21.42 -12.05
CA ALA A 476 5.62 21.07 -13.13
C ALA A 476 4.93 20.19 -14.19
N LEU A 477 4.22 19.14 -13.77
CA LEU A 477 3.52 18.24 -14.68
C LEU A 477 2.40 18.94 -15.44
N HIS A 478 1.64 19.80 -14.76
CA HIS A 478 0.59 20.58 -15.39
C HIS A 478 1.14 21.57 -16.43
N ASN A 479 2.25 22.25 -16.13
CA ASN A 479 2.91 23.12 -17.10
C ASN A 479 3.40 22.34 -18.33
N VAL A 480 3.91 21.11 -18.17
CA VAL A 480 4.26 20.25 -19.31
C VAL A 480 3.04 19.93 -20.16
N GLN A 481 1.90 19.58 -19.55
CA GLN A 481 0.65 19.33 -20.28
C GLN A 481 0.17 20.55 -21.07
N LEU A 482 0.41 21.77 -20.57
CA LEU A 482 0.10 23.03 -21.26
C LEU A 482 1.17 23.45 -22.29
N GLY A 483 2.23 22.65 -22.51
CA GLY A 483 3.35 23.00 -23.39
C GLY A 483 4.31 24.06 -22.83
N ARG A 484 4.18 24.44 -21.56
CA ARG A 484 4.99 25.45 -20.87
C ARG A 484 6.26 24.81 -20.26
N LEU A 485 7.19 24.42 -21.11
CA LEU A 485 8.35 23.60 -20.72
C LEU A 485 9.37 24.34 -19.84
N ASP A 486 9.70 25.61 -20.12
CA ASP A 486 10.63 26.36 -19.28
C ASP A 486 10.09 26.60 -17.86
N PRO A 487 8.83 27.06 -17.67
CA PRO A 487 8.21 27.12 -16.34
C PRO A 487 8.18 25.77 -15.62
N ALA A 488 7.83 24.69 -16.32
CA ALA A 488 7.84 23.36 -15.73
C ALA A 488 9.22 22.95 -15.19
N LEU A 489 10.29 23.25 -15.94
CA LEU A 489 11.66 22.99 -15.49
C LEU A 489 12.04 23.79 -14.24
N VAL A 490 11.58 25.04 -14.12
CA VAL A 490 11.77 25.86 -12.91
C VAL A 490 11.08 25.22 -11.72
N GLU A 491 9.86 24.71 -11.89
CA GLU A 491 9.14 24.01 -10.82
C GLU A 491 9.86 22.71 -10.41
N PHE A 492 10.34 21.90 -11.37
CA PHE A 492 11.17 20.74 -11.05
C PHE A 492 12.42 21.09 -10.23
N LYS A 493 13.13 22.18 -10.58
CA LYS A 493 14.28 22.66 -9.80
C LYS A 493 13.91 22.98 -8.36
N LYS A 494 12.73 23.59 -8.12
CA LYS A 494 12.23 23.83 -6.76
C LYS A 494 11.98 22.51 -6.03
N VAL A 495 11.36 21.52 -6.68
CA VAL A 495 11.12 20.19 -6.08
C VAL A 495 12.43 19.58 -5.56
N PHE A 496 13.48 19.56 -6.38
CA PHE A 496 14.78 19.02 -5.97
C PHE A 496 15.49 19.88 -4.91
N ALA A 497 15.29 21.19 -4.90
CA ALA A 497 15.84 22.09 -3.88
C ALA A 497 15.26 21.81 -2.49
N TYR A 498 14.02 21.34 -2.37
CA TYR A 498 13.43 20.99 -1.07
C TYR A 498 14.09 19.79 -0.39
N ARG A 499 14.73 18.88 -1.15
CA ARG A 499 15.37 17.64 -0.65
C ARG A 499 14.43 16.80 0.24
N THR A 500 13.22 16.55 -0.27
CA THR A 500 12.17 15.79 0.43
C THR A 500 11.91 14.45 -0.26
N MET A 501 11.01 13.65 0.34
CA MET A 501 10.47 12.42 -0.23
C MET A 501 9.88 12.57 -1.64
N ALA A 502 9.60 13.79 -2.10
CA ALA A 502 9.15 14.07 -3.47
C ALA A 502 10.16 13.70 -4.56
N THR A 503 11.44 13.55 -4.18
CA THR A 503 12.56 13.42 -5.12
C THR A 503 12.40 12.18 -6.00
N SER A 504 12.01 11.03 -5.43
CA SER A 504 11.83 9.78 -6.17
C SER A 504 10.81 9.94 -7.30
N GLU A 505 9.62 10.43 -6.98
CA GLU A 505 8.54 10.59 -7.95
C GLU A 505 8.88 11.67 -8.98
N ALA A 506 9.51 12.76 -8.57
CA ALA A 506 9.96 13.79 -9.49
C ALA A 506 10.98 13.26 -10.51
N LEU A 507 11.91 12.39 -10.08
CA LEU A 507 12.89 11.74 -10.96
C LEU A 507 12.23 10.79 -11.95
N GLU A 508 11.27 9.98 -11.51
CA GLU A 508 10.51 9.10 -12.41
C GLU A 508 9.76 9.90 -13.48
N GLN A 509 9.11 11.00 -13.10
CA GLN A 509 8.38 11.85 -14.05
C GLN A 509 9.33 12.56 -15.03
N ILE A 510 10.36 13.25 -14.52
CA ILE A 510 11.24 14.07 -15.37
C ILE A 510 12.13 13.21 -16.28
N SER A 511 12.51 12.00 -15.86
CA SER A 511 13.28 11.07 -16.70
C SER A 511 12.46 10.55 -17.87
N SER A 512 11.22 10.12 -17.61
CA SER A 512 10.27 9.71 -18.66
C SER A 512 10.00 10.86 -19.65
N MET A 513 9.80 12.08 -19.14
CA MET A 513 9.62 13.27 -19.96
C MET A 513 10.83 13.59 -20.82
N ALA A 514 12.03 13.58 -20.24
CA ALA A 514 13.26 13.85 -20.96
C ALA A 514 13.47 12.86 -22.12
N VAL A 515 13.23 11.56 -21.89
CA VAL A 515 13.28 10.53 -22.95
C VAL A 515 12.24 10.82 -24.04
N SER A 516 10.99 11.13 -23.65
CA SER A 516 9.93 11.49 -24.60
C SER A 516 10.28 12.72 -25.45
N PHE A 517 10.90 13.73 -24.85
CA PHE A 517 11.30 14.97 -25.53
C PHE A 517 12.45 14.74 -26.52
N GLY A 518 13.36 13.81 -26.24
CA GLY A 518 14.48 13.48 -27.12
C GLY A 518 14.04 13.12 -28.54
N GLY A 519 12.97 12.32 -28.66
CA GLY A 519 12.39 11.91 -29.95
C GLY A 519 11.48 12.96 -30.61
N ASN A 520 11.13 14.05 -29.92
CA ASN A 520 10.15 15.02 -30.40
C ASN A 520 10.82 16.15 -31.21
N LYS A 521 10.48 16.26 -32.49
CA LYS A 521 11.03 17.28 -33.40
C LYS A 521 10.51 18.70 -33.15
N THR A 522 9.39 18.87 -32.44
CA THR A 522 8.78 20.19 -32.22
C THR A 522 9.35 20.94 -31.01
N ILE A 523 10.02 20.23 -30.10
CA ILE A 523 10.61 20.82 -28.90
C ILE A 523 11.99 21.41 -29.25
N PRO A 524 12.30 22.66 -28.88
CA PRO A 524 13.62 23.25 -29.13
C PRO A 524 14.76 22.46 -28.47
N GLU A 525 15.88 22.29 -29.17
CA GLU A 525 17.05 21.54 -28.67
C GLU A 525 17.57 22.05 -27.32
N LYS A 526 17.56 23.37 -27.10
CA LYS A 526 17.95 23.97 -25.82
C LYS A 526 17.08 23.46 -24.66
N VAL A 527 15.76 23.30 -24.89
CA VAL A 527 14.83 22.81 -23.87
C VAL A 527 15.10 21.33 -23.59
N LYS A 528 15.28 20.52 -24.63
CA LYS A 528 15.65 19.09 -24.48
C LYS A 528 16.93 18.95 -23.65
N LEU A 529 17.96 19.72 -23.99
CA LEU A 529 19.24 19.71 -23.29
C LEU A 529 19.09 20.11 -21.82
N ASN A 530 18.30 21.13 -21.50
CA ASN A 530 18.07 21.57 -20.13
C ASN A 530 17.37 20.51 -19.27
N TYR A 531 16.37 19.81 -19.83
CA TYR A 531 15.72 18.68 -19.16
C TYR A 531 16.69 17.52 -18.95
N PHE A 532 17.43 17.15 -19.99
CA PHE A 532 18.45 16.11 -19.93
C PHE A 532 19.50 16.40 -18.84
N ILE A 533 20.05 17.62 -18.80
CA ILE A 533 21.07 18.02 -17.82
C ILE A 533 20.53 17.97 -16.40
N LEU A 534 19.32 18.51 -16.16
CA LEU A 534 18.71 18.48 -14.82
C LEU A 534 18.46 17.05 -14.36
N THR A 535 17.86 16.22 -15.23
CA THR A 535 17.59 14.81 -14.94
C THR A 535 18.88 14.06 -14.66
N LYS A 536 19.90 14.15 -15.54
CA LYS A 536 21.18 13.45 -15.36
C LYS A 536 21.84 13.84 -14.04
N LYS A 537 21.85 15.13 -13.71
CA LYS A 537 22.44 15.65 -12.46
C LYS A 537 21.73 15.13 -11.21
N GLU A 538 20.42 15.26 -11.12
CA GLU A 538 19.69 14.90 -9.90
C GLU A 538 19.54 13.38 -9.78
N PHE A 539 19.38 12.65 -10.90
CA PHE A 539 19.20 11.20 -10.88
C PHE A 539 20.51 10.45 -10.62
N SER A 540 21.67 10.91 -11.10
CA SER A 540 22.97 10.30 -10.72
C SER A 540 23.18 10.33 -9.21
N VAL A 541 23.05 11.50 -8.59
CA VAL A 541 23.16 11.68 -7.14
C VAL A 541 22.18 10.78 -6.39
N PHE A 542 20.93 10.70 -6.88
CA PHE A 542 19.92 9.86 -6.26
C PHE A 542 20.24 8.36 -6.41
N ALA A 543 20.60 7.91 -7.61
CA ALA A 543 20.92 6.51 -7.88
C ALA A 543 22.17 6.06 -7.12
N ASP A 544 23.20 6.89 -7.00
CA ASP A 544 24.41 6.52 -6.26
C ASP A 544 24.14 6.39 -4.74
N ASN A 545 23.27 7.25 -4.19
CA ASN A 545 22.80 7.12 -2.81
C ASN A 545 21.86 5.91 -2.59
N HIS A 546 21.30 5.35 -3.66
CA HIS A 546 20.37 4.21 -3.66
C HIS A 546 20.94 3.04 -4.48
N HIS A 547 22.23 2.76 -4.34
CA HIS A 547 22.93 1.74 -5.12
C HIS A 547 22.39 0.31 -4.96
N LYS A 548 21.64 0.04 -3.89
CA LYS A 548 20.96 -1.24 -3.61
C LYS A 548 19.49 -1.30 -4.04
N ASP A 549 18.97 -0.23 -4.65
CA ASP A 549 17.59 -0.22 -5.15
C ASP A 549 17.57 -0.49 -6.65
N ALA A 550 17.35 -1.76 -7.00
CA ALA A 550 17.31 -2.23 -8.39
C ALA A 550 16.43 -1.37 -9.31
N ARG A 551 15.32 -0.81 -8.80
CA ARG A 551 14.40 0.02 -9.59
C ARG A 551 15.07 1.32 -10.02
N TYR A 552 15.72 2.02 -9.11
CA TYR A 552 16.35 3.30 -9.43
C TYR A 552 17.65 3.13 -10.21
N GLN A 553 18.40 2.05 -9.97
CA GLN A 553 19.52 1.65 -10.82
C GLN A 553 19.06 1.38 -12.26
N PHE A 554 17.98 0.61 -12.42
CA PHE A 554 17.39 0.30 -13.72
C PHE A 554 16.89 1.55 -14.44
N LEU A 555 16.09 2.40 -13.77
CA LEU A 555 15.51 3.59 -14.38
C LEU A 555 16.58 4.58 -14.84
N TYR A 556 17.63 4.79 -14.05
CA TYR A 556 18.71 5.69 -14.45
C TYR A 556 19.59 5.10 -15.56
N GLY A 557 19.91 3.80 -15.48
CA GLY A 557 20.62 3.10 -16.56
C GLY A 557 19.85 3.12 -17.88
N ASN A 558 18.55 2.86 -17.85
CA ASN A 558 17.67 2.96 -19.01
C ASN A 558 17.63 4.40 -19.55
N PHE A 559 17.45 5.41 -18.68
CA PHE A 559 17.49 6.82 -19.09
C PHE A 559 18.78 7.13 -19.85
N LEU A 560 19.95 6.78 -19.32
CA LEU A 560 21.24 7.00 -19.99
C LEU A 560 21.33 6.28 -21.34
N GLY A 561 20.91 5.00 -21.38
CA GLY A 561 20.90 4.19 -22.60
C GLY A 561 20.04 4.79 -23.71
N ARG A 562 18.87 5.37 -23.37
CA ARG A 562 17.99 6.05 -24.34
C ARG A 562 18.62 7.29 -24.97
N PHE A 563 19.63 7.89 -24.33
CA PHE A 563 20.44 9.00 -24.89
C PHE A 563 21.75 8.53 -25.52
N GLY A 564 21.95 7.22 -25.71
CA GLY A 564 23.16 6.65 -26.31
C GLY A 564 24.37 6.62 -25.39
N LEU A 565 24.22 6.99 -24.11
CA LEU A 565 25.29 6.99 -23.11
C LEU A 565 25.50 5.58 -22.53
N ASN A 566 25.70 4.61 -23.42
CA ASN A 566 25.68 3.20 -23.06
C ASN A 566 26.81 2.81 -22.09
N SER A 567 28.00 3.40 -22.23
CA SER A 567 29.12 3.17 -21.32
C SER A 567 28.84 3.68 -19.90
N GLU A 568 28.13 4.80 -19.78
CA GLU A 568 27.70 5.34 -18.47
C GLU A 568 26.52 4.53 -17.89
N ALA A 569 25.63 4.01 -18.74
CA ALA A 569 24.48 3.21 -18.33
C ALA A 569 24.87 1.84 -17.76
N ALA A 570 25.89 1.20 -18.36
CA ALA A 570 26.33 -0.16 -18.03
C ALA A 570 26.52 -0.43 -16.52
N PRO A 571 27.25 0.38 -15.72
CA PRO A 571 27.41 0.13 -14.29
C PRO A 571 26.07 0.15 -13.52
N TYR A 572 25.14 1.04 -13.87
CA TYR A 572 23.82 1.09 -13.22
C TYR A 572 22.97 -0.13 -13.57
N LEU A 573 22.94 -0.54 -14.84
CA LEU A 573 22.20 -1.74 -15.27
C LEU A 573 22.80 -3.03 -14.67
N LYS A 574 24.13 -3.09 -14.48
CA LYS A 574 24.79 -4.19 -13.77
C LYS A 574 24.36 -4.23 -12.30
N ARG A 575 24.40 -3.10 -11.58
CA ARG A 575 23.89 -3.05 -10.19
C ARG A 575 22.41 -3.46 -10.09
N ALA A 576 21.58 -3.00 -11.02
CA ALA A 576 20.18 -3.42 -11.08
C ALA A 576 20.02 -4.94 -11.22
N ARG A 577 20.85 -5.58 -12.06
CA ARG A 577 20.89 -7.04 -12.21
C ARG A 577 21.41 -7.72 -10.94
N ASP A 578 22.43 -7.18 -10.30
CA ASP A 578 23.00 -7.79 -9.09
C ASP A 578 21.95 -7.86 -7.96
N ASP A 579 21.11 -6.83 -7.82
CA ASP A 579 20.01 -6.79 -6.85
C ASP A 579 18.74 -7.54 -7.31
N SER A 580 18.60 -7.82 -8.61
CA SER A 580 17.46 -8.55 -9.17
C SER A 580 17.87 -9.45 -10.34
N PRO A 581 18.61 -10.54 -10.08
CA PRO A 581 19.30 -11.30 -11.12
C PRO A 581 18.36 -12.00 -12.09
N GLN A 582 17.15 -12.34 -11.64
CA GLN A 582 16.17 -13.09 -12.42
C GLN A 582 15.11 -12.20 -13.08
N LYS A 583 15.18 -10.88 -12.92
CA LYS A 583 14.19 -9.98 -13.50
C LYS A 583 14.48 -9.74 -14.98
N GLN A 584 13.66 -10.37 -15.82
CA GLN A 584 13.82 -10.36 -17.28
C GLN A 584 13.83 -8.94 -17.86
N THR A 585 13.04 -8.00 -17.35
CA THR A 585 13.06 -6.60 -17.83
C THR A 585 14.41 -5.89 -17.64
N ILE A 586 15.11 -6.17 -16.53
CA ILE A 586 16.47 -5.65 -16.28
C ILE A 586 17.47 -6.34 -17.22
N LEU A 587 17.34 -7.66 -17.39
CA LEU A 587 18.18 -8.42 -18.31
C LEU A 587 18.03 -7.92 -19.76
N PHE A 588 16.81 -7.56 -20.17
CA PHE A 588 16.58 -7.05 -21.52
C PHE A 588 17.32 -5.74 -21.77
N GLU A 589 17.20 -4.79 -20.86
CA GLU A 589 17.88 -3.50 -20.99
C GLU A 589 19.40 -3.64 -20.90
N LEU A 590 19.92 -4.51 -20.03
CA LEU A 590 21.35 -4.80 -19.97
C LEU A 590 21.87 -5.48 -21.26
N GLY A 591 21.12 -6.44 -21.81
CA GLY A 591 21.47 -7.10 -23.07
C GLY A 591 21.48 -6.13 -24.25
N SER A 592 20.49 -5.24 -24.33
CA SER A 592 20.44 -4.15 -25.32
C SER A 592 21.57 -3.14 -25.14
N ASN A 593 21.97 -2.87 -23.90
CA ASN A 593 23.12 -2.01 -23.62
C ASN A 593 24.43 -2.64 -24.10
N TYR A 594 24.67 -3.93 -23.83
CA TYR A 594 25.83 -4.67 -24.37
C TYR A 594 25.85 -4.67 -25.90
N TYR A 595 24.68 -4.85 -26.53
CA TYR A 595 24.57 -4.82 -27.98
C TYR A 595 25.00 -3.46 -28.53
N SER A 596 24.55 -2.38 -27.88
CA SER A 596 24.91 -1.01 -28.27
C SER A 596 26.39 -0.68 -28.06
N LEU A 597 27.09 -1.44 -27.20
CA LEU A 597 28.54 -1.36 -26.98
C LEU A 597 29.33 -2.29 -27.92
N GLY A 598 28.66 -3.09 -28.76
CA GLY A 598 29.29 -4.08 -29.63
C GLY A 598 29.72 -5.37 -28.95
N ASP A 599 29.33 -5.59 -27.69
CA ASP A 599 29.68 -6.79 -26.91
C ASP A 599 28.70 -7.93 -27.22
N LEU A 600 28.83 -8.51 -28.41
CA LEU A 600 27.94 -9.54 -28.94
C LEU A 600 27.89 -10.80 -28.06
N GLN A 601 28.99 -11.14 -27.40
CA GLN A 601 29.04 -12.31 -26.53
C GLN A 601 28.14 -12.10 -25.31
N ASN A 602 28.32 -11.00 -24.57
CA ASN A 602 27.48 -10.74 -23.41
C ASN A 602 26.02 -10.44 -23.78
N THR A 603 25.77 -9.86 -24.96
CA THR A 603 24.40 -9.75 -25.51
C THR A 603 23.73 -11.11 -25.61
N TYR A 604 24.38 -12.09 -26.26
CA TYR A 604 23.83 -13.43 -26.43
C TYR A 604 23.60 -14.12 -25.08
N GLU A 605 24.60 -14.12 -24.20
CA GLU A 605 24.52 -14.79 -22.90
C GLU A 605 23.40 -14.24 -22.01
N ILE A 606 23.24 -12.91 -21.96
CA ILE A 606 22.19 -12.29 -21.14
C ILE A 606 20.79 -12.62 -21.66
N PHE A 607 20.57 -12.53 -22.98
CA PHE A 607 19.25 -12.82 -23.53
C PHE A 607 18.93 -14.32 -23.48
N LYS A 608 19.93 -15.19 -23.65
CA LYS A 608 19.79 -16.63 -23.43
C LYS A 608 19.36 -16.92 -22.00
N TYR A 609 20.07 -16.36 -21.02
CA TYR A 609 19.73 -16.50 -19.61
C TYR A 609 18.31 -15.99 -19.33
N ALA A 610 17.92 -14.84 -19.88
CA ALA A 610 16.57 -14.31 -19.73
C ALA A 610 15.49 -15.25 -20.30
N TYR A 611 15.74 -15.90 -21.43
CA TYR A 611 14.83 -16.87 -22.03
C TYR A 611 14.74 -18.17 -21.22
N GLU A 612 15.86 -18.71 -20.76
CA GLU A 612 15.93 -19.94 -19.97
C GLU A 612 15.21 -19.83 -18.61
N LEU A 613 15.15 -18.63 -18.03
CA LEU A 613 14.42 -18.37 -16.78
C LEU A 613 12.90 -18.62 -16.88
N GLU A 614 12.29 -18.28 -18.02
CA GLU A 614 10.87 -18.55 -18.28
C GLU A 614 10.61 -18.61 -19.80
N PRO A 615 10.73 -19.81 -20.42
CA PRO A 615 10.56 -19.98 -21.86
C PRO A 615 9.16 -19.63 -22.39
N ALA A 616 8.14 -19.57 -21.52
CA ALA A 616 6.80 -19.13 -21.89
C ALA A 616 6.70 -17.60 -22.07
N ASN A 617 7.73 -16.83 -21.71
CA ASN A 617 7.78 -15.40 -21.96
C ASN A 617 8.19 -15.12 -23.42
N ASP A 618 7.21 -14.78 -24.25
CA ASP A 618 7.41 -14.46 -25.67
C ASP A 618 8.39 -13.29 -25.89
N ILE A 619 8.44 -12.32 -24.96
CA ILE A 619 9.36 -11.19 -25.04
C ILE A 619 10.80 -11.69 -24.88
N ALA A 620 11.07 -12.54 -23.88
CA ALA A 620 12.38 -13.13 -23.66
C ALA A 620 12.82 -14.00 -24.86
N ARG A 621 11.88 -14.80 -25.38
CA ARG A 621 12.10 -15.61 -26.59
C ARG A 621 12.54 -14.75 -27.77
N ASN A 622 11.83 -13.64 -28.02
CA ASN A 622 12.14 -12.73 -29.12
C ASN A 622 13.51 -12.07 -28.96
N PHE A 623 13.86 -11.60 -27.76
CA PHE A 623 15.18 -11.04 -27.50
C PHE A 623 16.30 -12.06 -27.74
N PHE A 624 16.13 -13.29 -27.23
CA PHE A 624 17.11 -14.36 -27.39
C PHE A 624 17.35 -14.75 -28.85
N TYR A 625 16.29 -15.01 -29.62
CA TYR A 625 16.47 -15.43 -31.00
C TYR A 625 16.91 -14.30 -31.93
N ASN A 626 16.52 -13.04 -31.67
CA ASN A 626 17.11 -11.90 -32.40
C ASN A 626 18.62 -11.79 -32.14
N ALA A 627 19.05 -11.92 -30.88
CA ALA A 627 20.48 -11.92 -30.55
C ALA A 627 21.21 -13.12 -31.16
N SER A 628 20.59 -14.31 -31.13
CA SER A 628 21.13 -15.52 -31.77
C SER A 628 21.33 -15.30 -33.28
N GLY A 629 20.34 -14.72 -33.97
CA GLY A 629 20.45 -14.41 -35.39
C GLY A 629 21.60 -13.46 -35.72
N ILE A 630 21.81 -12.44 -34.88
CA ILE A 630 22.92 -11.49 -35.03
C ILE A 630 24.27 -12.18 -34.80
N VAL A 631 24.41 -12.89 -33.68
CA VAL A 631 25.67 -13.53 -33.29
C VAL A 631 26.06 -14.63 -34.25
N PHE A 632 25.16 -15.59 -34.51
CA PHE A 632 25.47 -16.67 -35.45
C PHE A 632 25.56 -16.17 -36.90
N GLY A 633 24.84 -15.10 -37.26
CA GLY A 633 25.02 -14.40 -38.53
C GLY A 633 26.42 -13.83 -38.73
N ASP A 634 27.07 -13.33 -37.66
CA ASP A 634 28.47 -12.91 -37.70
C ASP A 634 29.44 -14.10 -37.74
N VAL A 635 29.15 -15.16 -36.99
CA VAL A 635 29.97 -16.40 -36.99
C VAL A 635 29.98 -17.03 -38.38
N VAL A 636 28.83 -17.23 -39.05
CA VAL A 636 28.80 -17.85 -40.38
C VAL A 636 29.46 -17.00 -41.46
N LYS A 637 29.52 -15.66 -41.28
CA LYS A 637 30.29 -14.79 -42.18
C LYS A 637 31.79 -15.00 -42.04
N LYS A 638 32.28 -15.25 -40.82
CA LYS A 638 33.70 -15.49 -40.52
C LYS A 638 34.10 -16.95 -40.78
N GLU A 639 33.19 -17.88 -40.54
CA GLU A 639 33.39 -19.33 -40.64
C GLU A 639 32.26 -19.97 -41.49
N PRO A 640 32.28 -19.84 -42.83
CA PRO A 640 31.17 -20.28 -43.68
C PRO A 640 30.91 -21.80 -43.72
N ASN A 641 31.81 -22.60 -43.15
CA ASN A 641 31.68 -24.06 -43.09
C ASN A 641 31.27 -24.54 -41.68
N ASN A 642 30.98 -23.63 -40.75
CA ASN A 642 30.58 -23.97 -39.39
C ASN A 642 29.10 -24.42 -39.37
N VAL A 643 28.87 -25.73 -39.47
CA VAL A 643 27.54 -26.35 -39.56
C VAL A 643 26.66 -26.02 -38.35
N ASP A 644 27.24 -26.00 -37.14
CA ASP A 644 26.51 -25.70 -35.91
C ASP A 644 26.05 -24.24 -35.84
N ALA A 645 26.86 -23.31 -36.36
CA ALA A 645 26.48 -21.90 -36.48
C ALA A 645 25.34 -21.71 -37.48
N HIS A 646 25.39 -22.38 -38.64
CA HIS A 646 24.28 -22.37 -39.61
C HIS A 646 23.00 -22.99 -39.03
N LEU A 647 23.10 -24.09 -38.25
CA LEU A 647 21.94 -24.69 -37.59
C LEU A 647 21.34 -23.75 -36.54
N SER A 648 22.18 -23.08 -35.75
CA SER A 648 21.72 -22.14 -34.72
C SER A 648 21.07 -20.89 -35.34
N LEU A 649 21.62 -20.40 -36.45
CA LEU A 649 21.05 -19.31 -37.24
C LEU A 649 19.70 -19.70 -37.87
N ALA A 650 19.61 -20.90 -38.46
CA ALA A 650 18.36 -21.46 -38.96
C ALA A 650 17.29 -21.54 -37.85
N THR A 651 17.68 -22.03 -36.66
CA THR A 651 16.80 -22.14 -35.50
C THR A 651 16.26 -20.76 -35.09
N ALA A 652 17.14 -19.75 -35.03
CA ALA A 652 16.72 -18.38 -34.74
C ALA A 652 15.70 -17.86 -35.76
N TYR A 653 15.94 -18.06 -37.05
CA TYR A 653 15.00 -17.64 -38.09
C TYR A 653 13.65 -18.35 -38.00
N VAL A 654 13.61 -19.65 -37.71
CA VAL A 654 12.35 -20.38 -37.49
C VAL A 654 11.56 -19.77 -36.34
N GLN A 655 12.21 -19.54 -35.22
CA GLN A 655 11.58 -19.04 -34.00
C GLN A 655 11.13 -17.58 -34.11
N LEU A 656 11.77 -16.80 -34.99
CA LEU A 656 11.37 -15.43 -35.36
C LEU A 656 10.33 -15.39 -36.49
N GLY A 657 9.88 -16.53 -37.02
CA GLY A 657 8.92 -16.61 -38.12
C GLY A 657 9.49 -16.23 -39.49
N GLN A 658 10.82 -16.13 -39.64
CA GLN A 658 11.51 -15.77 -40.87
C GLN A 658 11.71 -17.02 -41.76
N LYS A 659 10.60 -17.59 -42.24
CA LYS A 659 10.55 -18.92 -42.92
C LYS A 659 11.53 -19.04 -44.10
N SER A 660 11.63 -18.02 -44.96
CA SER A 660 12.51 -18.05 -46.14
C SER A 660 14.00 -18.11 -45.78
N LEU A 661 14.42 -17.30 -44.81
CA LEU A 661 15.80 -17.29 -44.32
C LEU A 661 16.13 -18.60 -43.61
N ALA A 662 15.20 -19.14 -42.81
CA ALA A 662 15.37 -20.44 -42.17
C ALA A 662 15.59 -21.57 -43.16
N LEU A 663 14.77 -21.67 -44.22
CA LEU A 663 14.92 -22.69 -45.25
C LEU A 663 16.26 -22.57 -46.00
N SER A 664 16.71 -21.34 -46.25
CA SER A 664 18.02 -21.09 -46.86
C SER A 664 19.14 -21.65 -45.98
N GLU A 665 19.15 -21.34 -44.69
CA GLU A 665 20.18 -21.85 -43.76
C GLU A 665 20.10 -23.37 -43.56
N ILE A 666 18.90 -23.96 -43.47
CA ILE A 666 18.72 -25.42 -43.38
C ILE A 666 19.31 -26.12 -44.61
N SER A 667 19.14 -25.54 -45.81
CA SER A 667 19.72 -26.09 -47.04
C SER A 667 21.25 -26.10 -47.00
N ILE A 668 21.86 -25.07 -46.39
CA ILE A 668 23.31 -24.97 -46.21
C ILE A 668 23.79 -26.03 -45.20
N VAL A 669 23.09 -26.18 -44.07
CA VAL A 669 23.39 -27.21 -43.05
C VAL A 669 23.42 -28.61 -43.69
N LEU A 670 22.38 -28.97 -44.44
CA LEU A 670 22.29 -30.29 -45.09
C LEU A 670 23.31 -30.50 -46.20
N ARG A 671 23.74 -29.42 -46.86
CA ARG A 671 24.81 -29.45 -47.87
C ARG A 671 26.18 -29.65 -47.24
N LEU A 672 26.45 -29.01 -46.10
CA LEU A 672 27.72 -29.13 -45.39
C LEU A 672 27.84 -30.46 -44.63
N ASP A 673 26.77 -30.91 -43.98
CA ASP A 673 26.73 -32.21 -43.29
C ASP A 673 25.32 -32.84 -43.34
N PRO A 674 25.10 -33.81 -44.25
CA PRO A 674 23.82 -34.53 -44.38
C PRO A 674 23.40 -35.29 -43.11
N SER A 675 24.31 -35.58 -42.17
CA SER A 675 23.98 -36.28 -40.91
C SER A 675 23.06 -35.44 -40.01
N TYR A 676 22.99 -34.12 -40.23
CA TYR A 676 22.15 -33.17 -39.50
C TYR A 676 20.67 -33.27 -39.86
N LYS A 677 20.26 -34.12 -40.82
CA LYS A 677 18.86 -34.33 -41.22
C LYS A 677 17.91 -34.52 -40.04
N ARG A 678 18.32 -35.29 -39.02
CA ARG A 678 17.53 -35.50 -37.80
C ARG A 678 17.41 -34.25 -36.92
N LYS A 679 18.44 -33.38 -36.90
CA LYS A 679 18.45 -32.14 -36.11
C LYS A 679 17.62 -31.02 -36.76
N VAL A 680 17.54 -30.98 -38.09
CA VAL A 680 16.74 -29.96 -38.81
C VAL A 680 15.27 -30.34 -38.97
N GLN A 681 14.90 -31.61 -38.87
CA GLN A 681 13.52 -32.06 -39.04
C GLN A 681 12.51 -31.32 -38.13
N PRO A 682 12.77 -31.13 -36.82
CA PRO A 682 11.86 -30.38 -35.96
C PRO A 682 11.67 -28.92 -36.39
N LEU A 683 12.68 -28.31 -37.02
CA LEU A 683 12.60 -26.94 -37.54
C LEU A 683 11.67 -26.87 -38.76
N LEU A 684 11.76 -27.86 -39.66
CA LEU A 684 10.88 -27.97 -40.82
C LEU A 684 9.42 -28.20 -40.39
N ASP A 685 9.19 -29.06 -39.40
CA ASP A 685 7.85 -29.33 -38.87
C ASP A 685 7.19 -28.08 -38.26
N ILE A 686 7.98 -27.12 -37.77
CA ILE A 686 7.50 -25.81 -37.28
C ILE A 686 7.21 -24.86 -38.44
N ILE A 687 8.03 -24.88 -39.50
CA ILE A 687 7.84 -24.05 -40.70
C ILE A 687 6.57 -24.46 -41.46
N ASP A 688 6.25 -25.76 -41.50
CA ASP A 688 5.10 -26.31 -42.22
C ASP A 688 3.76 -26.13 -41.48
N LYS A 689 3.80 -25.78 -40.19
CA LYS A 689 2.66 -25.31 -39.40
C LYS A 689 2.42 -23.81 -39.58
#